data_AF-A0A939AIM3-F1
#
_entry.id   AF-A0A939AIM3-F1
#
_cell.length_a   1.000
_cell.length_b   1.000
_cell.length_c   1.000
_cell.angle_alpha   90.00
_cell.angle_beta   90.00
_cell.angle_gamma   90.00
#
_symmetry.space_group_name_H-M   'P 1'
#
loop_
_entity.id
_entity.type
_entity.pdbx_description
1 polymer ?
#
loop_
_entity_poly.entity_id
_entity_poly.type
_entity_poly.pdbx_seq_one_letter_code
_entity_poly.pdbx_strand_id
1 'polypeptide(L)'
;MSVETAEKDRISFAVTGMTCAACVRRVERALGRVNGVAEAQVNLATERATVLVDPLQRVHVADLREAVEKAGYGVGDILSPPRRTEDGAAPSPEEPAVEADDAAERQKISRQQEADALRVRWQVSLVIGALMMATMFLPLGLDMRLTAPLFLVAATIVQFWAGGGFYRAAWAAARHGTTNMHTLVVVGTSVAYGYSALVTLWPDLTAAWGLPPNLYYETAVIIIGLILLGRWLEARARGQTGAAIERLMGLRPQTARVLRNDEERDVPIGHVRASDLLRVRPGEAIPTDAEIVQGWSAIDESMVTGESVPVERTVGAAVIGGTINGTGSLLVRATRVGKDTTLAQIVRLVEQAQASRASSQRLADDIAAVFVPVILVLAAATFLGWMLLGPEPRLPFALQTAIAVLIIACPCALGLATPAAIIVGTGRGAELGVLIRDGLVLERTGRIDTIVLDKTGTLTTGKPHFVGIQVVPGASEADVLAFVATAERGSEHPIGRAIIAEAERRGVAEGTLESFVAVPGLGFHARVSGRDVLVGTLGFLERYGVATEPLRGLAPEPGATPVYAAIDGRSAAMLTVADVARPEAKGAIADLRALGPRVMMLTGDSEGAARAVATSLGIDDVLARTAPEEKARRVAELQAGGQVVAMVGDGINDAPALAQADLGIAIGTGTDVAMAASDITLIGSDLRALATAIALSQRTLGTIRQGLFWAFAYNVFLIPVAMGALYPLFGLLLSPLLAAAAMAMSSVSVVTNALRLRQFARPTDMARFADPSLIDRLRDSGYLVAIATAAIAFGAVAMWAGLGQVDAHGSAAPPVAIVIRDGGMAPDVVAMHANERTRFSILNADGVSREIVVTLAEQRLATRAPAAGSAPLRIEAPAGEYPVSVDGTVVGRIVAH
;
A
#
# COMPACT_ATOMS: atom_id res chain seq x y z
N MET A 1 -16.92 6.82 -41.03
CA MET A 1 -17.69 6.84 -39.78
C MET A 1 -16.70 6.70 -38.64
N SER A 2 -16.24 7.85 -38.14
CA SER A 2 -15.30 7.97 -37.04
C SER A 2 -16.07 7.71 -35.75
N VAL A 3 -15.71 6.67 -34.99
CA VAL A 3 -16.24 6.48 -33.64
C VAL A 3 -15.43 7.39 -32.73
N GLU A 4 -15.91 8.62 -32.52
CA GLU A 4 -15.48 9.43 -31.38
C GLU A 4 -15.84 8.65 -30.11
N THR A 5 -14.83 8.19 -29.38
CA THR A 5 -14.99 7.69 -28.02
C THR A 5 -15.44 8.85 -27.14
N ALA A 6 -16.75 8.94 -26.88
CA ALA A 6 -17.31 9.92 -25.97
C ALA A 6 -16.63 9.83 -24.59
N GLU A 7 -16.00 10.92 -24.17
CA GLU A 7 -15.33 11.04 -22.88
C GLU A 7 -16.37 10.87 -21.76
N LYS A 8 -16.17 9.89 -20.86
CA LYS A 8 -17.10 9.59 -19.77
C LYS A 8 -17.02 10.66 -18.69
N ASP A 9 -18.15 11.24 -18.28
CA ASP A 9 -18.19 12.25 -17.21
C ASP A 9 -17.83 11.61 -15.85
N ARG A 10 -16.99 12.28 -15.06
CA ARG A 10 -16.48 11.77 -13.77
C ARG A 10 -17.00 12.59 -12.59
N ILE A 11 -17.73 11.92 -11.68
CA ILE A 11 -18.27 12.52 -10.45
C ILE A 11 -17.53 11.92 -9.24
N SER A 12 -16.99 12.78 -8.37
CA SER A 12 -16.26 12.36 -7.16
C SER A 12 -16.90 12.97 -5.92
N PHE A 13 -17.08 12.19 -4.86
CA PHE A 13 -17.62 12.67 -3.57
C PHE A 13 -17.11 11.84 -2.39
N ALA A 14 -17.09 12.42 -1.19
CA ALA A 14 -16.70 11.70 0.02
C ALA A 14 -17.79 10.74 0.50
N VAL A 15 -17.41 9.58 1.06
CA VAL A 15 -18.30 8.59 1.65
C VAL A 15 -17.82 8.24 3.05
N THR A 16 -18.65 8.48 4.06
CA THR A 16 -18.28 8.34 5.48
C THR A 16 -18.88 7.07 6.10
N GLY A 17 -18.20 6.54 7.12
CA GLY A 17 -18.66 5.38 7.89
C GLY A 17 -18.26 4.01 7.32
N MET A 18 -17.45 3.98 6.26
CA MET A 18 -16.85 2.75 5.76
C MET A 18 -15.68 2.33 6.65
N THR A 19 -15.65 1.07 7.09
CA THR A 19 -14.60 0.59 8.03
C THR A 19 -13.90 -0.67 7.55
N CYS A 20 -14.33 -1.24 6.43
CA CYS A 20 -13.74 -2.47 5.88
C CYS A 20 -14.02 -2.59 4.38
N ALA A 21 -13.32 -3.50 3.72
CA ALA A 21 -13.43 -3.72 2.29
C ALA A 21 -14.81 -4.27 1.85
N ALA A 22 -15.54 -4.95 2.74
CA ALA A 22 -16.93 -5.34 2.52
C ALA A 22 -17.89 -4.12 2.47
N CYS A 23 -17.62 -3.05 3.23
CA CYS A 23 -18.41 -1.82 3.16
C CYS A 23 -18.30 -1.19 1.77
N VAL A 24 -17.09 -1.18 1.24
CA VAL A 24 -16.76 -0.55 -0.03
C VAL A 24 -17.46 -1.23 -1.21
N ARG A 25 -17.38 -2.56 -1.32
CA ARG A 25 -18.09 -3.33 -2.36
C ARG A 25 -19.59 -3.10 -2.36
N ARG A 26 -20.16 -2.84 -1.17
CA ARG A 26 -21.58 -2.53 -1.05
C ARG A 26 -21.90 -1.17 -1.63
N VAL A 27 -21.12 -0.14 -1.30
CA VAL A 27 -21.27 1.20 -1.87
C VAL A 27 -21.07 1.15 -3.39
N GLU A 28 -20.06 0.45 -3.89
CA GLU A 28 -19.83 0.25 -5.33
C GLU A 28 -21.00 -0.45 -6.02
N ARG A 29 -21.53 -1.54 -5.45
CA ARG A 29 -22.72 -2.21 -5.99
C ARG A 29 -23.96 -1.34 -5.94
N ALA A 30 -24.11 -0.52 -4.90
CA ALA A 30 -25.25 0.39 -4.79
C ALA A 30 -25.17 1.48 -5.87
N LEU A 31 -24.00 2.08 -6.05
CA LEU A 31 -23.74 3.09 -7.08
C LEU A 31 -23.82 2.52 -8.50
N GLY A 32 -23.27 1.32 -8.74
CA GLY A 32 -23.35 0.64 -10.04
C GLY A 32 -24.75 0.15 -10.42
N ARG A 33 -25.73 0.21 -9.51
CA ARG A 33 -27.15 -0.05 -9.80
C ARG A 33 -27.92 1.22 -10.17
N VAL A 34 -27.31 2.39 -10.02
CA VAL A 34 -27.92 3.66 -10.43
C VAL A 34 -27.88 3.74 -11.96
N ASN A 35 -29.02 4.00 -12.59
CA ASN A 35 -29.10 4.12 -14.05
C ASN A 35 -28.19 5.26 -14.53
N GLY A 36 -27.42 4.98 -15.58
CA GLY A 36 -26.45 5.92 -16.15
C GLY A 36 -25.06 5.85 -15.54
N VAL A 37 -24.83 5.03 -14.51
CA VAL A 37 -23.50 4.73 -13.99
C VAL A 37 -22.86 3.62 -14.81
N ALA A 38 -21.78 3.95 -15.52
CA ALA A 38 -20.98 2.98 -16.27
C ALA A 38 -20.02 2.20 -15.36
N GLU A 39 -19.44 2.90 -14.37
CA GLU A 39 -18.53 2.30 -13.40
C GLU A 39 -18.58 3.08 -12.08
N ALA A 40 -18.49 2.36 -10.95
CA ALA A 40 -18.36 2.98 -9.64
C ALA A 40 -17.18 2.34 -8.89
N GLN A 41 -16.27 3.19 -8.43
CA GLN A 41 -15.12 2.79 -7.64
C GLN A 41 -15.14 3.54 -6.32
N VAL A 42 -14.88 2.86 -5.22
CA VAL A 42 -14.84 3.46 -3.90
C VAL A 42 -13.53 3.10 -3.21
N ASN A 43 -12.86 4.10 -2.69
CA ASN A 43 -11.58 3.94 -2.02
C ASN A 43 -11.73 4.15 -0.51
N LEU A 44 -11.34 3.12 0.25
CA LEU A 44 -11.44 3.13 1.71
C LEU A 44 -10.40 4.03 2.37
N ALA A 45 -9.20 4.13 1.81
CA ALA A 45 -8.11 4.91 2.40
C ALA A 45 -8.35 6.42 2.29
N THR A 46 -9.01 6.85 1.21
CA THR A 46 -9.35 8.25 0.94
C THR A 46 -10.81 8.57 1.24
N GLU A 47 -11.60 7.60 1.70
CA GLU A 47 -13.04 7.74 1.96
C GLU A 47 -13.79 8.42 0.80
N ARG A 48 -13.44 8.08 -0.44
CA ARG A 48 -13.95 8.73 -1.66
C ARG A 48 -14.59 7.72 -2.60
N ALA A 49 -15.74 8.09 -3.15
CA ALA A 49 -16.37 7.42 -4.27
C ALA A 49 -16.10 8.20 -5.56
N THR A 50 -15.72 7.49 -6.62
CA THR A 50 -15.61 8.00 -7.98
C THR A 50 -16.58 7.21 -8.86
N VAL A 51 -17.43 7.92 -9.57
CA VAL A 51 -18.45 7.35 -10.44
C VAL A 51 -18.21 7.86 -11.86
N LEU A 52 -18.07 6.94 -12.80
CA LEU A 52 -18.07 7.23 -14.24
C LEU A 52 -19.49 7.10 -14.75
N VAL A 53 -20.01 8.19 -15.29
CA VAL A 53 -21.36 8.27 -15.83
C VAL A 53 -21.34 8.30 -17.34
N ASP A 54 -22.34 7.64 -17.93
CA ASP A 54 -22.54 7.62 -19.38
C ASP A 54 -22.94 9.04 -19.83
N PRO A 55 -22.19 9.67 -20.76
CA PRO A 55 -22.47 11.03 -21.21
C PRO A 55 -23.86 11.18 -21.87
N LEU A 56 -24.48 10.08 -22.32
CA LEU A 56 -25.81 10.07 -22.91
C LEU A 56 -26.95 9.95 -21.88
N GLN A 57 -26.65 9.68 -20.61
CA GLN A 57 -27.64 9.55 -19.53
C GLN A 57 -27.47 10.64 -18.47
N ARG A 58 -28.58 11.31 -18.09
CA ARG A 58 -28.56 12.26 -16.98
C ARG A 58 -28.57 11.50 -15.66
N VAL A 59 -27.45 11.54 -14.94
CA VAL A 59 -27.36 11.05 -13.56
C VAL A 59 -27.37 12.23 -12.61
N HIS A 60 -28.34 12.30 -11.70
CA HIS A 60 -28.37 13.32 -10.67
C HIS A 60 -27.55 12.90 -9.45
N VAL A 61 -26.82 13.84 -8.86
CA VAL A 61 -26.01 13.56 -7.66
C VAL A 61 -26.88 13.14 -6.46
N ALA A 62 -28.15 13.57 -6.45
CA ALA A 62 -29.14 13.13 -5.45
C ALA A 62 -29.36 11.60 -5.50
N ASP A 63 -29.41 11.01 -6.69
CA ASP A 63 -29.63 9.56 -6.86
C ASP A 63 -28.41 8.75 -6.38
N LEU A 64 -27.21 9.28 -6.63
CA LEU A 64 -25.96 8.71 -6.12
C LEU A 64 -25.91 8.80 -4.59
N ARG A 65 -26.33 9.94 -4.01
CA ARG A 65 -26.40 10.13 -2.56
C ARG A 65 -27.38 9.15 -1.92
N GLU A 66 -28.58 9.04 -2.47
CA GLU A 66 -29.61 8.13 -1.97
C GLU A 66 -29.15 6.66 -2.04
N ALA A 67 -28.43 6.27 -3.10
CA ALA A 67 -27.87 4.93 -3.22
C ALA A 67 -26.85 4.61 -2.12
N VAL A 68 -25.98 5.55 -1.77
CA VAL A 68 -25.00 5.39 -0.67
C VAL A 68 -25.68 5.38 0.71
N GLU A 69 -26.67 6.25 0.92
CA GLU A 69 -27.44 6.29 2.17
C GLU A 69 -28.26 5.01 2.37
N LYS A 70 -28.91 4.50 1.32
CA LYS A 70 -29.58 3.18 1.32
C LYS A 70 -28.61 2.03 1.59
N ALA A 71 -27.34 2.15 1.19
CA ALA A 71 -26.31 1.18 1.52
C ALA A 71 -25.83 1.25 2.98
N GLY A 72 -26.23 2.30 3.73
CA GLY A 72 -25.95 2.50 5.15
C GLY A 72 -24.74 3.39 5.45
N TYR A 73 -24.33 4.24 4.51
CA TYR A 73 -23.16 5.12 4.62
C TYR A 73 -23.51 6.58 4.39
N GLY A 74 -22.70 7.50 4.91
CA GLY A 74 -22.90 8.94 4.71
C GLY A 74 -22.22 9.46 3.45
N VAL A 75 -22.71 10.57 2.89
CA VAL A 75 -22.12 11.22 1.72
C VAL A 75 -21.70 12.65 2.09
N GLY A 76 -20.41 12.95 1.90
CA GLY A 76 -19.84 14.27 2.10
C GLY A 76 -19.86 15.12 0.83
N ASP A 77 -19.04 16.18 0.79
CA ASP A 77 -19.04 17.16 -0.28
C ASP A 77 -18.64 16.58 -1.65
N ILE A 78 -19.20 17.16 -2.70
CA ILE A 78 -18.91 16.82 -4.11
C ILE A 78 -17.62 17.55 -4.50
N LEU A 79 -16.67 16.82 -5.08
CA LEU A 79 -15.29 17.27 -5.29
C LEU A 79 -14.94 17.48 -6.79
N SER A 80 -15.90 17.36 -7.70
CA SER A 80 -15.69 17.61 -9.13
C SER A 80 -15.92 19.11 -9.48
N PRO A 81 -15.17 19.69 -10.42
CA PRO A 81 -15.36 21.08 -10.85
C PRO A 81 -16.72 21.24 -11.56
N PRO A 82 -17.44 22.36 -11.36
CA PRO A 82 -18.70 22.61 -12.07
C PRO A 82 -18.43 22.82 -13.56
N ARG A 83 -19.36 22.35 -14.40
CA ARG A 83 -19.40 22.64 -15.84
C ARG A 83 -19.27 24.15 -16.09
N ARG A 84 -18.49 24.53 -17.10
CA ARG A 84 -18.66 25.81 -17.80
C ARG A 84 -20.10 25.87 -18.31
N THR A 85 -20.95 26.61 -17.64
CA THR A 85 -22.19 27.13 -18.22
C THR A 85 -21.81 28.28 -19.15
N GLU A 86 -22.37 28.29 -20.36
CA GLU A 86 -22.09 29.27 -21.43
C GLU A 86 -22.59 30.70 -21.15
N ASP A 87 -23.03 31.04 -19.94
CA ASP A 87 -23.48 32.40 -19.62
C ASP A 87 -22.34 33.23 -18.99
N GLY A 88 -21.88 34.21 -19.77
CA GLY A 88 -20.70 35.05 -19.52
C GLY A 88 -20.78 35.98 -18.32
N ALA A 89 -20.42 35.45 -17.14
CA ALA A 89 -19.88 36.24 -16.05
C ALA A 89 -18.60 35.56 -15.52
N ALA A 90 -17.45 36.14 -15.84
CA ALA A 90 -16.17 35.68 -15.33
C ALA A 90 -16.10 35.85 -13.80
N PRO A 91 -15.85 34.79 -13.01
CA PRO A 91 -15.43 34.95 -11.62
C PRO A 91 -13.99 35.48 -11.58
N SER A 92 -13.70 36.32 -10.60
CA SER A 92 -12.38 36.91 -10.34
C SER A 92 -11.29 35.86 -10.06
N PRO A 93 -10.00 36.14 -10.35
CA PRO A 93 -8.96 35.11 -10.45
C PRO A 93 -8.32 34.64 -9.13
N GLU A 94 -8.89 34.91 -7.96
CA GLU A 94 -8.12 34.83 -6.69
C GLU A 94 -8.31 33.58 -5.81
N GLU A 95 -9.28 32.68 -6.06
CA GLU A 95 -9.64 31.67 -5.03
C GLU A 95 -9.38 30.16 -5.28
N PRO A 96 -9.11 29.62 -6.49
CA PRO A 96 -9.14 28.16 -6.66
C PRO A 96 -7.88 27.40 -6.21
N ALA A 97 -6.79 28.07 -5.83
CA ALA A 97 -5.54 27.41 -5.43
C ALA A 97 -5.44 27.14 -3.91
N VAL A 98 -6.16 27.90 -3.08
CA VAL A 98 -6.14 27.77 -1.61
C VAL A 98 -7.08 26.65 -1.14
N GLU A 99 -8.20 26.44 -1.82
CA GLU A 99 -9.20 25.43 -1.45
C GLU A 99 -8.71 23.97 -1.57
N ALA A 100 -7.77 23.68 -2.47
CA ALA A 100 -7.23 22.34 -2.65
C ALA A 100 -6.25 21.93 -1.53
N ASP A 101 -5.42 22.87 -1.07
CA ASP A 101 -4.52 22.67 0.10
C ASP A 101 -5.35 22.52 1.39
N ASP A 102 -6.39 23.34 1.55
CA ASP A 102 -7.34 23.30 2.67
C ASP A 102 -8.07 21.95 2.76
N ALA A 103 -8.50 21.38 1.63
CA ALA A 103 -9.21 20.10 1.59
C ALA A 103 -8.31 18.92 1.97
N ALA A 104 -7.04 18.93 1.53
CA ALA A 104 -6.05 17.92 1.89
C ALA A 104 -5.67 18.01 3.39
N GLU A 105 -5.55 19.23 3.91
CA GLU A 105 -5.26 19.48 5.32
C GLU A 105 -6.44 19.07 6.23
N ARG A 106 -7.69 19.40 5.85
CA ARG A 106 -8.90 18.91 6.53
C ARG A 106 -8.98 17.39 6.54
N GLN A 107 -8.59 16.74 5.44
CA GLN A 107 -8.56 15.28 5.37
C GLN A 107 -7.48 14.69 6.29
N LYS A 108 -6.28 15.29 6.38
CA LYS A 108 -5.25 14.89 7.36
C LYS A 108 -5.73 15.04 8.80
N ILE A 109 -6.35 16.17 9.12
CA ILE A 109 -6.89 16.44 10.46
C ILE A 109 -7.96 15.41 10.83
N SER A 110 -8.87 15.08 9.92
CA SER A 110 -9.91 14.06 10.18
C SER A 110 -9.32 12.67 10.47
N ARG A 111 -8.29 12.26 9.71
CA ARG A 111 -7.59 10.97 9.91
C ARG A 111 -6.85 10.93 11.25
N GLN A 112 -6.23 12.04 11.65
CA GLN A 112 -5.58 12.15 12.95
C GLN A 112 -6.60 12.09 14.09
N GLN A 113 -7.72 12.79 13.96
CA GLN A 113 -8.81 12.76 14.94
C GLN A 113 -9.41 11.35 15.10
N GLU A 114 -9.56 10.59 14.01
CA GLU A 114 -10.04 9.20 14.09
C GLU A 114 -9.03 8.31 14.82
N ALA A 115 -7.73 8.46 14.52
CA ALA A 115 -6.67 7.73 15.21
C ALA A 115 -6.62 8.10 16.71
N ASP A 116 -6.78 9.37 17.08
CA ASP A 116 -6.82 9.80 18.48
C ASP A 116 -8.08 9.29 19.20
N ALA A 117 -9.23 9.27 18.53
CA ALA A 117 -10.45 8.69 19.07
C ALA A 117 -10.28 7.17 19.32
N LEU A 118 -9.66 6.44 18.39
CA LEU A 118 -9.31 5.03 18.59
C LEU A 118 -8.34 4.86 19.77
N ARG A 119 -7.37 5.78 19.91
CA ARG A 119 -6.38 5.77 20.99
C ARG A 119 -7.03 5.79 22.36
N VAL A 120 -7.91 6.76 22.58
CA VAL A 120 -8.61 6.91 23.86
C VAL A 120 -9.47 5.68 24.15
N ARG A 121 -10.23 5.19 23.15
CA ARG A 121 -11.12 4.05 23.33
C ARG A 121 -10.38 2.76 23.71
N TRP A 122 -9.26 2.45 23.05
CA TRP A 122 -8.51 1.23 23.40
C TRP A 122 -7.84 1.36 24.76
N GLN A 123 -7.29 2.54 25.09
CA GLN A 123 -6.65 2.77 26.40
C GLN A 123 -7.64 2.61 27.53
N VAL A 124 -8.81 3.25 27.44
CA VAL A 124 -9.88 3.14 28.43
C VAL A 124 -10.33 1.68 28.56
N SER A 125 -10.54 0.98 27.44
CA SER A 125 -10.96 -0.43 27.45
C SER A 125 -9.93 -1.34 28.10
N LEU A 126 -8.64 -1.22 27.76
CA LEU A 126 -7.59 -2.05 28.34
C LEU A 126 -7.30 -1.71 29.80
N VAL A 127 -7.38 -0.43 30.21
CA VAL A 127 -7.22 -0.04 31.62
C VAL A 127 -8.36 -0.60 32.46
N ILE A 128 -9.61 -0.47 32.00
CA ILE A 128 -10.77 -1.07 32.68
C ILE A 128 -10.61 -2.58 32.73
N GLY A 129 -10.30 -3.23 31.61
CA GLY A 129 -10.11 -4.68 31.55
C GLY A 129 -8.99 -5.18 32.47
N ALA A 130 -7.84 -4.49 32.50
CA ALA A 130 -6.74 -4.80 33.39
C ALA A 130 -7.10 -4.59 34.86
N LEU A 131 -7.86 -3.54 35.19
CA LEU A 131 -8.37 -3.33 36.53
C LEU A 131 -9.31 -4.45 36.95
N MET A 132 -10.25 -4.84 36.09
CA MET A 132 -11.17 -5.97 36.33
C MET A 132 -10.40 -7.26 36.56
N MET A 133 -9.42 -7.55 35.72
CA MET A 133 -8.55 -8.72 35.86
C MET A 133 -7.75 -8.65 37.19
N ALA A 134 -7.16 -7.50 37.53
CA ALA A 134 -6.45 -7.35 38.80
C ALA A 134 -7.38 -7.56 39.99
N THR A 135 -8.60 -7.03 39.97
CA THR A 135 -9.57 -7.20 41.05
C THR A 135 -10.12 -8.61 41.19
N MET A 136 -10.17 -9.39 40.11
CA MET A 136 -10.62 -10.78 40.12
C MET A 136 -9.49 -11.77 40.46
N PHE A 137 -8.25 -11.47 40.06
CA PHE A 137 -7.11 -12.39 40.20
C PHE A 137 -6.18 -12.06 41.38
N LEU A 138 -6.15 -10.82 41.90
CA LEU A 138 -5.46 -10.54 43.17
C LEU A 138 -6.41 -10.77 44.35
N PRO A 139 -5.92 -11.36 45.45
CA PRO A 139 -6.70 -11.56 46.67
C PRO A 139 -6.86 -10.23 47.44
N LEU A 140 -7.61 -9.29 46.86
CA LEU A 140 -7.87 -7.96 47.43
C LEU A 140 -8.96 -7.96 48.53
N GLY A 141 -9.61 -9.11 48.77
CA GLY A 141 -10.66 -9.25 49.79
C GLY A 141 -11.96 -8.49 49.48
N LEU A 142 -12.19 -8.12 48.21
CA LEU A 142 -13.39 -7.39 47.78
C LEU A 142 -14.58 -8.34 47.65
N ASP A 143 -15.73 -7.94 48.19
CA ASP A 143 -16.97 -8.71 48.07
C ASP A 143 -17.48 -8.70 46.62
N MET A 144 -17.59 -9.88 46.00
CA MET A 144 -18.06 -10.03 44.63
C MET A 144 -19.51 -9.56 44.45
N ARG A 145 -20.32 -9.55 45.51
CA ARG A 145 -21.69 -9.02 45.48
C ARG A 145 -21.73 -7.51 45.24
N LEU A 146 -20.73 -6.79 45.73
CA LEU A 146 -20.59 -5.34 45.52
C LEU A 146 -19.81 -5.04 44.22
N THR A 147 -18.87 -5.91 43.85
CA THR A 147 -17.96 -5.68 42.73
C THR A 147 -18.59 -6.06 41.38
N ALA A 148 -19.42 -7.11 41.32
CA ALA A 148 -20.03 -7.56 40.08
C ALA A 148 -20.97 -6.53 39.40
N PRO A 149 -21.83 -5.77 40.12
CA PRO A 149 -22.60 -4.67 39.53
C PRO A 149 -21.72 -3.54 38.98
N LEU A 150 -20.60 -3.25 39.63
CA LEU A 150 -19.64 -2.24 39.14
C LEU A 150 -18.99 -2.70 37.82
N PHE A 151 -18.63 -3.98 37.74
CA PHE A 151 -18.14 -4.60 36.49
C PHE A 151 -19.18 -4.55 35.38
N LEU A 152 -20.46 -4.80 35.68
CA LEU A 152 -21.54 -4.65 34.71
C LEU A 152 -21.57 -3.22 34.15
N VAL A 153 -21.54 -2.19 34.99
CA VAL A 153 -21.56 -0.79 34.53
C VAL A 153 -20.33 -0.47 33.67
N ALA A 154 -19.13 -0.80 34.16
CA ALA A 154 -17.89 -0.55 33.44
C ALA A 154 -17.83 -1.28 32.09
N ALA A 155 -18.22 -2.56 32.07
CA ALA A 155 -18.30 -3.36 30.85
C ALA A 155 -19.35 -2.82 29.89
N THR A 156 -20.50 -2.36 30.36
CA THR A 156 -21.55 -1.75 29.53
C THR A 156 -21.04 -0.50 28.82
N ILE A 157 -20.30 0.36 29.52
CA ILE A 157 -19.66 1.55 28.93
C ILE A 157 -18.72 1.10 27.80
N VAL A 158 -17.80 0.19 28.06
CA VAL A 158 -16.86 -0.28 27.03
C VAL A 158 -17.60 -0.95 25.85
N GLN A 159 -18.56 -1.84 26.13
CA GLN A 159 -19.29 -2.62 25.14
C GLN A 159 -20.00 -1.73 24.13
N PHE A 160 -20.71 -0.70 24.59
CA PHE A 160 -21.56 0.13 23.74
C PHE A 160 -20.93 1.46 23.31
N TRP A 161 -20.02 2.05 24.10
CA TRP A 161 -19.31 3.27 23.69
C TRP A 161 -18.06 2.95 22.87
N ALA A 162 -17.12 2.18 23.42
CA ALA A 162 -15.89 1.82 22.69
C ALA A 162 -16.19 0.83 21.57
N GLY A 163 -17.06 -0.17 21.83
CA GLY A 163 -17.51 -1.17 20.87
C GLY A 163 -18.64 -0.72 19.94
N GLY A 164 -19.26 0.45 20.15
CA GLY A 164 -20.46 0.88 19.42
C GLY A 164 -20.30 0.96 17.89
N GLY A 165 -19.08 1.20 17.41
CA GLY A 165 -18.76 1.14 15.98
C GLY A 165 -18.91 -0.27 15.40
N PHE A 166 -18.52 -1.31 16.15
CA PHE A 166 -18.64 -2.71 15.74
C PHE A 166 -20.12 -3.12 15.65
N TYR A 167 -20.94 -2.73 16.63
CA TYR A 167 -22.38 -2.98 16.62
C TYR A 167 -23.09 -2.35 15.43
N ARG A 168 -22.84 -1.07 15.16
CA ARG A 168 -23.42 -0.38 13.99
C ARG A 168 -23.04 -1.07 12.68
N ALA A 169 -21.77 -1.44 12.52
CA ALA A 169 -21.28 -2.11 11.32
C ALA A 169 -21.80 -3.54 11.17
N ALA A 170 -21.92 -4.31 12.26
CA ALA A 170 -22.49 -5.65 12.25
C ALA A 170 -23.99 -5.63 11.96
N TRP A 171 -24.74 -4.69 12.55
CA TRP A 171 -26.16 -4.50 12.29
C TRP A 171 -26.42 -4.09 10.84
N ALA A 172 -25.61 -3.18 10.30
CA ALA A 172 -25.64 -2.83 8.88
C ALA A 172 -25.29 -4.05 7.99
N ALA A 173 -24.37 -4.93 8.39
CA ALA A 173 -24.10 -6.15 7.63
C ALA A 173 -25.33 -7.07 7.59
N ALA A 174 -25.92 -7.31 8.76
CA ALA A 174 -27.05 -8.22 8.96
C ALA A 174 -28.33 -7.76 8.24
N ARG A 175 -28.69 -6.47 8.31
CA ARG A 175 -29.87 -5.91 7.63
C ARG A 175 -29.88 -6.13 6.12
N HIS A 176 -28.72 -6.38 5.53
CA HIS A 176 -28.55 -6.57 4.10
C HIS A 176 -28.11 -8.02 3.75
N GLY A 177 -28.31 -8.99 4.65
CA GLY A 177 -28.11 -10.41 4.37
C GLY A 177 -26.64 -10.84 4.22
N THR A 178 -25.70 -10.09 4.80
CA THR A 178 -24.26 -10.40 4.72
C THR A 178 -23.62 -10.42 6.11
N THR A 179 -22.45 -11.05 6.23
CA THR A 179 -21.63 -11.02 7.45
C THR A 179 -20.30 -10.34 7.17
N ASN A 180 -19.67 -9.79 8.21
CA ASN A 180 -18.33 -9.20 8.11
C ASN A 180 -17.53 -9.49 9.38
N MET A 181 -16.28 -9.01 9.41
CA MET A 181 -15.39 -9.12 10.56
C MET A 181 -16.03 -8.61 11.87
N HIS A 182 -16.78 -7.51 11.81
CA HIS A 182 -17.46 -6.92 12.97
C HIS A 182 -18.55 -7.84 13.52
N THR A 183 -19.18 -8.67 12.68
CA THR A 183 -20.13 -9.70 13.10
C THR A 183 -19.49 -10.68 14.09
N LEU A 184 -18.28 -11.17 13.82
CA LEU A 184 -17.57 -12.11 14.70
C LEU A 184 -17.29 -11.48 16.08
N VAL A 185 -16.81 -10.23 16.08
CA VAL A 185 -16.49 -9.49 17.31
C VAL A 185 -17.73 -9.21 18.14
N VAL A 186 -18.81 -8.76 17.49
CA VAL A 186 -20.07 -8.44 18.18
C VAL A 186 -20.68 -9.71 18.77
N VAL A 187 -20.70 -10.83 18.03
CA VAL A 187 -21.22 -12.11 18.56
C VAL A 187 -20.37 -12.58 19.74
N GLY A 188 -19.04 -12.65 19.60
CA GLY A 188 -18.17 -13.15 20.66
C GLY A 188 -18.23 -12.32 21.95
N THR A 189 -18.16 -10.99 21.84
CA THR A 189 -18.17 -10.09 23.01
C THR A 189 -19.56 -9.97 23.63
N SER A 190 -20.64 -9.96 22.83
CA SER A 190 -22.02 -9.92 23.35
C SER A 190 -22.37 -11.19 24.11
N VAL A 191 -21.88 -12.36 23.68
CA VAL A 191 -22.12 -13.63 24.37
C VAL A 191 -21.42 -13.66 25.73
N ALA A 192 -20.15 -13.24 25.81
CA ALA A 192 -19.42 -13.12 27.08
C ALA A 192 -20.07 -12.10 28.03
N TYR A 193 -20.42 -10.91 27.52
CA TYR A 193 -21.10 -9.87 28.29
C TYR A 193 -22.48 -10.34 28.77
N GLY A 194 -23.27 -10.96 27.89
CA GLY A 194 -24.64 -11.41 28.17
C GLY A 194 -24.69 -12.51 29.22
N TYR A 195 -23.79 -13.50 29.15
CA TYR A 195 -23.66 -14.52 30.20
C TYR A 195 -23.34 -13.88 31.55
N SER A 196 -22.37 -12.96 31.57
CA SER A 196 -21.94 -12.27 32.79
C SER A 196 -23.05 -11.40 33.39
N ALA A 197 -23.82 -10.71 32.53
CA ALA A 197 -24.97 -9.91 32.92
C ALA A 197 -26.08 -10.78 33.53
N LEU A 198 -26.35 -11.96 32.94
CA LEU A 198 -27.33 -12.91 33.47
C LEU A 198 -26.95 -13.38 34.88
N VAL A 199 -25.70 -13.77 35.10
CA VAL A 199 -25.17 -14.20 36.41
C VAL A 199 -25.19 -13.06 37.42
N THR A 200 -24.90 -11.82 37.01
CA THR A 200 -24.86 -10.65 37.90
C THR A 200 -26.24 -10.19 38.32
N LEU A 201 -27.20 -10.17 37.40
CA LEU A 201 -28.54 -9.63 37.63
C LEU A 201 -29.51 -10.66 38.24
N TRP A 202 -29.30 -11.95 37.97
CA TRP A 202 -30.16 -13.04 38.46
C TRP A 202 -29.35 -14.23 39.02
N PRO A 203 -28.56 -14.01 40.09
CA PRO A 203 -27.67 -15.06 40.64
C PRO A 203 -28.44 -16.31 41.08
N ASP A 204 -29.58 -16.15 41.75
CA ASP A 204 -30.38 -17.28 42.26
C ASP A 204 -30.97 -18.14 41.13
N LEU A 205 -31.37 -17.51 40.03
CA LEU A 205 -31.88 -18.20 38.84
C LEU A 205 -30.77 -18.99 38.16
N THR A 206 -29.58 -18.40 38.03
CA THR A 206 -28.43 -19.08 37.42
C THR A 206 -27.94 -20.24 38.28
N ALA A 207 -27.95 -20.10 39.60
CA ALA A 207 -27.64 -21.18 40.52
C ALA A 207 -28.65 -22.34 40.41
N ALA A 208 -29.95 -22.03 40.26
CA ALA A 208 -31.00 -23.03 40.05
C ALA A 208 -30.84 -23.79 38.72
N TRP A 209 -30.22 -23.17 37.71
CA TRP A 209 -29.88 -23.81 36.43
C TRP A 209 -28.53 -24.53 36.42
N GLY A 210 -27.83 -24.58 37.57
CA GLY A 210 -26.52 -25.20 37.68
C GLY A 210 -25.43 -24.46 36.91
N LEU A 211 -25.63 -23.17 36.62
CA LEU A 211 -24.62 -22.34 35.96
C LEU A 211 -23.58 -21.87 36.99
N PRO A 212 -22.28 -22.01 36.72
CA PRO A 212 -21.25 -21.52 37.63
C PRO A 212 -21.26 -19.99 37.67
N PRO A 213 -21.01 -19.38 38.85
CA PRO A 213 -21.08 -17.93 39.06
C PRO A 213 -19.87 -17.16 38.47
N ASN A 214 -19.23 -17.70 37.44
CA ASN A 214 -18.07 -17.10 36.80
C ASN A 214 -18.51 -15.86 35.99
N LEU A 215 -17.70 -14.80 36.04
CA LEU A 215 -17.90 -13.60 35.22
C LEU A 215 -16.85 -13.56 34.12
N TYR A 216 -17.24 -13.05 32.96
CA TYR A 216 -16.42 -12.94 31.75
C TYR A 216 -16.48 -11.52 31.16
N TYR A 217 -16.78 -10.52 31.99
CA TYR A 217 -16.83 -9.13 31.55
C TYR A 217 -15.46 -8.63 31.09
N GLU A 218 -14.40 -9.01 31.81
CA GLU A 218 -13.01 -8.71 31.47
C GLU A 218 -12.64 -9.27 30.10
N THR A 219 -13.12 -10.47 29.76
CA THR A 219 -12.93 -11.07 28.44
C THR A 219 -13.52 -10.17 27.35
N ALA A 220 -14.79 -9.76 27.46
CA ALA A 220 -15.44 -8.88 26.48
C ALA A 220 -14.72 -7.51 26.34
N VAL A 221 -14.39 -6.89 27.47
CA VAL A 221 -13.74 -5.57 27.56
C VAL A 221 -12.34 -5.60 26.96
N ILE A 222 -11.53 -6.60 27.31
CA ILE A 222 -10.15 -6.73 26.82
C ILE A 222 -10.14 -7.06 25.32
N ILE A 223 -11.05 -7.91 24.83
CA ILE A 223 -11.18 -8.19 23.39
C ILE A 223 -11.45 -6.89 22.62
N ILE A 224 -12.42 -6.09 23.05
CA ILE A 224 -12.72 -4.79 22.43
C ILE A 224 -11.47 -3.90 22.45
N GLY A 225 -10.79 -3.81 23.60
CA GLY A 225 -9.57 -3.03 23.75
C GLY A 225 -8.44 -3.47 22.82
N LEU A 226 -8.15 -4.77 22.73
CA LEU A 226 -7.09 -5.30 21.87
C LEU A 226 -7.39 -5.14 20.38
N ILE A 227 -8.65 -5.31 19.97
CA ILE A 227 -9.05 -5.08 18.57
C ILE A 227 -8.95 -3.59 18.23
N LEU A 228 -9.39 -2.70 19.13
CA LEU A 228 -9.23 -1.25 18.93
C LEU A 228 -7.76 -0.82 18.93
N LEU A 229 -6.92 -1.44 19.75
CA LEU A 229 -5.46 -1.24 19.72
C LEU A 229 -4.90 -1.67 18.37
N GLY A 230 -5.30 -2.83 17.85
CA GLY A 230 -4.93 -3.29 16.50
C GLY A 230 -5.32 -2.29 15.42
N ARG A 231 -6.57 -1.80 15.44
CA ARG A 231 -7.06 -0.77 14.52
C ARG A 231 -6.33 0.57 14.67
N TRP A 232 -5.95 0.95 15.88
CA TRP A 232 -5.15 2.14 16.14
C TRP A 232 -3.73 2.00 15.60
N LEU A 233 -3.07 0.85 15.83
CA LEU A 233 -1.76 0.54 15.26
C LEU A 233 -1.80 0.56 13.73
N GLU A 234 -2.86 0.01 13.15
CA GLU A 234 -3.16 0.08 11.71
C GLU A 234 -3.31 1.53 11.22
N ALA A 235 -4.13 2.34 11.88
CA ALA A 235 -4.34 3.74 11.51
C ALA A 235 -3.04 4.56 11.63
N ARG A 236 -2.28 4.37 12.71
CA ARG A 236 -0.97 5.01 12.94
C ARG A 236 0.03 4.62 11.87
N ALA A 237 0.09 3.35 11.50
CA ALA A 237 1.00 2.87 10.48
C ALA A 237 0.63 3.41 9.09
N ARG A 238 -0.66 3.45 8.75
CA ARG A 238 -1.14 4.12 7.52
C ARG A 238 -0.75 5.60 7.50
N GLY A 239 -0.85 6.30 8.62
CA GLY A 239 -0.38 7.68 8.74
C GLY A 239 1.10 7.84 8.36
N GLN A 240 1.95 6.88 8.74
CA GLN A 240 3.38 6.90 8.39
C GLN A 240 3.66 6.60 6.91
N THR A 241 2.74 5.94 6.20
CA THR A 241 2.89 5.65 4.77
C THR A 241 2.71 6.88 3.87
N GLY A 242 2.12 7.98 4.38
CA GLY A 242 2.03 9.27 3.69
C GLY A 242 3.32 10.11 3.70
N ALA A 243 4.35 9.68 4.45
CA ALA A 243 5.59 10.44 4.63
C ALA A 243 6.38 10.68 3.32
N ALA A 244 6.23 9.81 2.31
CA ALA A 244 6.85 10.01 1.01
C ALA A 244 6.25 11.22 0.28
N ILE A 245 4.92 11.37 0.30
CA ILE A 245 4.24 12.56 -0.23
C ILE A 245 4.62 13.79 0.61
N GLU A 246 4.65 13.69 1.93
CA GLU A 246 5.04 14.82 2.79
C GLU A 246 6.47 15.30 2.53
N ARG A 247 7.41 14.39 2.26
CA ARG A 247 8.76 14.76 1.83
C ARG A 247 8.75 15.47 0.50
N LEU A 248 8.00 14.97 -0.49
CA LEU A 248 7.85 15.61 -1.79
C LEU A 248 7.23 17.01 -1.67
N MET A 249 6.20 17.17 -0.84
CA MET A 249 5.59 18.48 -0.54
C MET A 249 6.58 19.41 0.19
N GLY A 250 7.40 18.87 1.08
CA GLY A 250 8.44 19.61 1.80
C GLY A 250 9.57 20.14 0.91
N LEU A 251 9.69 19.66 -0.33
CA LEU A 251 10.65 20.18 -1.32
C LEU A 251 10.19 21.51 -1.93
N ARG A 252 8.90 21.84 -1.86
CA ARG A 252 8.37 23.08 -2.43
C ARG A 252 8.72 24.27 -1.52
N PRO A 253 9.49 25.27 -1.99
CA PRO A 253 9.74 26.46 -1.20
C PRO A 253 8.45 27.29 -1.05
N GLN A 254 8.29 27.93 0.10
CA GLN A 254 7.11 28.75 0.40
C GLN A 254 7.15 30.13 -0.29
N THR A 255 8.36 30.60 -0.61
CA THR A 255 8.62 31.89 -1.25
C THR A 255 9.53 31.73 -2.47
N ALA A 256 9.45 32.69 -3.39
CA ALA A 256 10.33 32.79 -4.54
C ALA A 256 10.82 34.24 -4.68
N ARG A 257 12.08 34.42 -5.09
CA ARG A 257 12.65 35.73 -5.37
C ARG A 257 12.42 36.11 -6.83
N VAL A 258 11.47 37.00 -7.08
CA VAL A 258 11.15 37.47 -8.43
C VAL A 258 11.91 38.76 -8.71
N LEU A 259 12.47 38.87 -9.92
CA LEU A 259 13.05 40.07 -10.48
C LEU A 259 11.98 40.80 -11.31
N ARG A 260 11.48 41.94 -10.81
CA ARG A 260 10.53 42.82 -11.55
C ARG A 260 11.06 44.24 -11.49
N ASN A 261 11.11 44.93 -12.63
CA ASN A 261 11.66 46.29 -12.74
C ASN A 261 13.09 46.42 -12.18
N ASP A 262 13.96 45.44 -12.46
CA ASP A 262 15.33 45.33 -11.94
C ASP A 262 15.48 45.30 -10.40
N GLU A 263 14.38 45.10 -9.67
CA GLU A 263 14.40 44.87 -8.22
C GLU A 263 14.06 43.42 -7.88
N GLU A 264 14.86 42.83 -6.99
CA GLU A 264 14.60 41.51 -6.43
C GLU A 264 13.61 41.63 -5.25
N ARG A 265 12.49 40.90 -5.31
CA ARG A 265 11.49 40.85 -4.24
C ARG A 265 11.08 39.41 -3.93
N ASP A 266 11.05 39.07 -2.65
CA ASP A 266 10.56 37.78 -2.19
C ASP A 266 9.03 37.81 -2.14
N VAL A 267 8.39 36.92 -2.89
CA VAL A 267 6.92 36.78 -2.94
C VAL A 267 6.52 35.36 -2.51
N PRO A 268 5.32 35.17 -1.94
CA PRO A 268 4.75 33.83 -1.75
C PRO A 268 4.71 33.07 -3.08
N ILE A 269 4.99 31.76 -3.04
CA ILE A 269 5.07 30.92 -4.25
C ILE A 269 3.78 30.92 -5.09
N GLY A 270 2.62 31.11 -4.45
CA GLY A 270 1.33 31.24 -5.13
C GLY A 270 1.17 32.51 -5.99
N HIS A 271 2.01 33.53 -5.80
CA HIS A 271 1.99 34.78 -6.57
C HIS A 271 2.99 34.81 -7.74
N VAL A 272 3.76 33.74 -7.93
CA VAL A 272 4.66 33.59 -9.08
C VAL A 272 3.83 33.28 -10.32
N ARG A 273 4.08 34.02 -11.40
CA ARG A 273 3.39 33.86 -12.68
C ARG A 273 4.33 33.22 -13.71
N ALA A 274 3.76 32.54 -14.71
CA ALA A 274 4.53 32.11 -15.86
C ALA A 274 5.24 33.30 -16.52
N SER A 275 6.44 33.07 -17.00
CA SER A 275 7.39 34.06 -17.54
C SER A 275 8.02 35.03 -16.53
N ASP A 276 7.71 34.94 -15.22
CA ASP A 276 8.48 35.68 -14.20
C ASP A 276 9.96 35.26 -14.23
N LEU A 277 10.87 36.23 -14.05
CA LEU A 277 12.28 35.97 -13.85
C LEU A 277 12.55 35.75 -12.37
N LEU A 278 13.15 34.62 -12.02
CA LEU A 278 13.42 34.20 -10.66
C LEU A 278 14.92 34.11 -10.44
N ARG A 279 15.42 34.74 -9.37
CA ARG A 279 16.80 34.58 -8.92
C ARG A 279 16.88 33.37 -8.01
N VAL A 280 17.74 32.41 -8.34
CA VAL A 280 18.06 31.27 -7.48
C VAL A 280 19.53 31.33 -7.09
N ARG A 281 19.81 31.35 -5.79
CA ARG A 281 21.19 31.40 -5.25
C ARG A 281 21.73 29.98 -5.01
N PRO A 282 23.07 29.83 -4.87
CA PRO A 282 23.67 28.56 -4.47
C PRO A 282 23.03 28.04 -3.17
N GLY A 283 22.67 26.75 -3.15
CA GLY A 283 21.98 26.09 -2.04
C GLY A 283 20.48 26.34 -1.92
N GLU A 284 19.88 27.23 -2.72
CA GLU A 284 18.43 27.46 -2.71
C GLU A 284 17.69 26.41 -3.56
N ALA A 285 16.48 26.05 -3.15
CA ALA A 285 15.58 25.23 -3.95
C ALA A 285 15.02 26.04 -5.13
N ILE A 286 14.94 25.41 -6.31
CA ILE A 286 14.35 26.03 -7.49
C ILE A 286 12.83 26.15 -7.25
N PRO A 287 12.22 27.35 -7.31
CA PRO A 287 10.85 27.53 -6.82
C PRO A 287 9.78 26.86 -7.67
N THR A 288 10.00 26.81 -8.99
CA THR A 288 9.03 26.36 -9.98
C THR A 288 9.76 25.82 -11.20
N ASP A 289 9.07 25.07 -12.06
CA ASP A 289 9.68 24.64 -13.31
C ASP A 289 10.01 25.86 -14.17
N ALA A 290 11.24 25.91 -14.68
CA ALA A 290 11.77 27.10 -15.32
C ALA A 290 12.83 26.76 -16.39
N GLU A 291 13.23 27.76 -17.16
CA GLU A 291 14.34 27.69 -18.11
C GLU A 291 15.46 28.65 -17.68
N ILE A 292 16.71 28.22 -17.72
CA ILE A 292 17.86 29.08 -17.35
C ILE A 292 18.05 30.15 -18.43
N VAL A 293 17.92 31.42 -18.04
CA VAL A 293 18.18 32.58 -18.91
C VAL A 293 19.60 33.09 -18.73
N GLN A 294 20.14 32.98 -17.52
CA GLN A 294 21.50 33.42 -17.20
C GLN A 294 22.13 32.56 -16.11
N GLY A 295 23.42 32.28 -16.25
CA GLY A 295 24.22 31.54 -15.28
C GLY A 295 24.43 30.07 -15.67
N TRP A 296 25.25 29.40 -14.87
CA TRP A 296 25.54 27.97 -14.94
C TRP A 296 25.64 27.44 -13.52
N SER A 297 25.15 26.23 -13.28
CA SER A 297 25.26 25.57 -11.97
C SER A 297 25.11 24.06 -12.12
N ALA A 298 25.70 23.31 -11.20
CA ALA A 298 25.36 21.91 -10.98
C ALA A 298 24.09 21.84 -10.11
N ILE A 299 23.05 21.15 -10.59
CA ILE A 299 21.75 21.05 -9.90
C ILE A 299 21.60 19.64 -9.36
N ASP A 300 21.27 19.53 -8.08
CA ASP A 300 20.95 18.27 -7.44
C ASP A 300 19.47 17.94 -7.68
N GLU A 301 19.25 17.02 -8.63
CA GLU A 301 17.94 16.49 -9.00
C GLU A 301 17.62 15.18 -8.24
N SER A 302 18.47 14.72 -7.31
CA SER A 302 18.39 13.40 -6.66
C SER A 302 17.05 13.13 -5.96
N MET A 303 16.41 14.16 -5.43
CA MET A 303 15.13 14.05 -4.73
C MET A 303 13.94 13.78 -5.65
N VAL A 304 14.10 14.02 -6.96
CA VAL A 304 13.05 13.87 -7.98
C VAL A 304 13.39 12.74 -8.96
N THR A 305 14.66 12.63 -9.38
CA THR A 305 15.13 11.64 -10.35
C THR A 305 15.74 10.39 -9.69
N GLY A 306 16.09 10.46 -8.41
CA GLY A 306 16.82 9.40 -7.70
C GLY A 306 18.32 9.33 -8.02
N GLU A 307 18.84 10.20 -8.90
CA GLU A 307 20.25 10.22 -9.28
C GLU A 307 21.09 11.01 -8.29
N SER A 308 22.07 10.36 -7.65
CA SER A 308 22.90 10.97 -6.61
C SER A 308 23.99 11.92 -7.11
N VAL A 309 24.17 12.05 -8.43
CA VAL A 309 25.19 12.92 -9.04
C VAL A 309 24.52 14.19 -9.55
N PRO A 310 24.92 15.38 -9.08
CA PRO A 310 24.40 16.64 -9.58
C PRO A 310 24.62 16.80 -11.08
N VAL A 311 23.61 17.31 -11.78
CA VAL A 311 23.62 17.48 -13.24
C VAL A 311 23.97 18.91 -13.58
N GLU A 312 24.98 19.10 -14.43
CA GLU A 312 25.37 20.44 -14.89
C GLU A 312 24.34 21.01 -15.88
N ARG A 313 23.89 22.25 -15.63
CA ARG A 313 22.93 22.96 -16.49
C ARG A 313 23.45 24.35 -16.83
N THR A 314 23.17 24.79 -18.05
CA THR A 314 23.56 26.10 -18.60
C THR A 314 22.35 26.80 -19.23
N VAL A 315 22.56 28.00 -19.77
CA VAL A 315 21.53 28.81 -20.44
C VAL A 315 20.77 28.00 -21.50
N GLY A 316 19.45 28.11 -21.51
CA GLY A 316 18.53 27.37 -22.37
C GLY A 316 18.10 26.00 -21.83
N ALA A 317 18.68 25.54 -20.71
CA ALA A 317 18.27 24.28 -20.09
C ALA A 317 17.03 24.44 -19.21
N ALA A 318 16.14 23.45 -19.27
CA ALA A 318 15.00 23.33 -18.36
C ALA A 318 15.46 22.84 -16.98
N VAL A 319 14.83 23.38 -15.92
CA VAL A 319 15.05 23.02 -14.53
C VAL A 319 13.72 22.74 -13.83
N ILE A 320 13.74 21.84 -12.86
CA ILE A 320 12.54 21.32 -12.21
C ILE A 320 12.32 22.02 -10.86
N GLY A 321 11.09 22.40 -10.55
CA GLY A 321 10.75 22.96 -9.24
C GLY A 321 10.99 21.95 -8.10
N GLY A 322 11.63 22.39 -7.02
CA GLY A 322 11.97 21.59 -5.83
C GLY A 322 13.36 20.95 -5.85
N THR A 323 14.09 20.98 -6.96
CA THR A 323 15.50 20.55 -7.02
C THR A 323 16.42 21.59 -6.38
N ILE A 324 17.59 21.18 -5.91
CA ILE A 324 18.50 22.06 -5.17
C ILE A 324 19.56 22.62 -6.13
N ASN A 325 19.65 23.94 -6.19
CA ASN A 325 20.72 24.60 -6.93
C ASN A 325 22.05 24.43 -6.16
N GLY A 326 23.09 23.94 -6.83
CA GLY A 326 24.39 23.69 -6.21
C GLY A 326 25.21 24.98 -6.01
N THR A 327 26.12 25.25 -6.95
CA THR A 327 27.23 26.19 -6.75
C THR A 327 27.08 27.55 -7.44
N GLY A 328 26.32 27.64 -8.52
CA GLY A 328 26.14 28.88 -9.30
C GLY A 328 24.89 29.67 -8.92
N SER A 329 24.84 30.97 -9.23
CA SER A 329 23.60 31.74 -9.19
C SER A 329 22.93 31.71 -10.56
N LEU A 330 21.64 31.36 -10.57
CA LEU A 330 20.84 31.24 -11.78
C LEU A 330 19.79 32.35 -11.83
N LEU A 331 19.58 32.89 -13.03
CA LEU A 331 18.36 33.61 -13.38
C LEU A 331 17.53 32.69 -14.26
N VAL A 332 16.37 32.29 -13.76
CA VAL A 332 15.50 31.32 -14.44
C VAL A 332 14.17 31.98 -14.78
N ARG A 333 13.60 31.65 -15.93
CA ARG A 333 12.27 32.10 -16.35
C ARG A 333 11.26 31.02 -16.04
N ALA A 334 10.27 31.33 -15.20
CA ALA A 334 9.22 30.39 -14.85
C ALA A 334 8.46 29.92 -16.11
N THR A 335 8.38 28.62 -16.34
CA THR A 335 7.64 28.03 -17.46
C THR A 335 6.31 27.45 -17.00
N ARG A 336 6.30 26.72 -15.88
CA ARG A 336 5.09 26.17 -15.24
C ARG A 336 5.05 26.55 -13.78
N VAL A 337 3.86 26.88 -13.25
CA VAL A 337 3.64 27.36 -11.88
C VAL A 337 2.44 26.67 -11.21
N GLY A 338 2.42 26.64 -9.88
CA GLY A 338 1.30 26.06 -9.11
C GLY A 338 1.05 24.57 -9.45
N LYS A 339 -0.20 24.25 -9.79
CA LYS A 339 -0.67 22.88 -10.10
C LYS A 339 -0.06 22.27 -11.38
N ASP A 340 0.54 23.12 -12.21
CA ASP A 340 1.13 22.72 -13.50
C ASP A 340 2.62 22.37 -13.37
N THR A 341 3.22 22.56 -12.18
CA THR A 341 4.61 22.17 -11.91
C THR A 341 4.80 20.66 -11.92
N THR A 342 5.98 20.18 -12.32
CA THR A 342 6.33 18.75 -12.31
C THR A 342 6.08 18.13 -10.93
N LEU A 343 6.47 18.80 -9.85
CA LEU A 343 6.24 18.33 -8.49
C LEU A 343 4.75 18.21 -8.14
N ALA A 344 3.91 19.16 -8.53
CA ALA A 344 2.46 19.07 -8.32
C ALA A 344 1.81 17.93 -9.12
N GLN A 345 2.31 17.69 -10.33
CA GLN A 345 1.88 16.57 -11.18
C GLN A 345 2.26 15.22 -10.54
N ILE A 346 3.48 15.11 -10.01
CA ILE A 346 3.95 13.95 -9.23
C ILE A 346 3.02 13.69 -8.05
N VAL A 347 2.75 14.71 -7.22
CA VAL A 347 1.86 14.57 -6.04
C VAL A 347 0.48 14.07 -6.47
N ARG A 348 -0.11 14.67 -7.51
CA ARG A 348 -1.43 14.26 -8.02
C ARG A 348 -1.44 12.81 -8.52
N LEU A 349 -0.40 12.38 -9.24
CA LEU A 349 -0.29 11.00 -9.72
C LEU A 349 -0.15 10.01 -8.56
N VAL A 350 0.66 10.32 -7.55
CA VAL A 350 0.79 9.46 -6.35
C VAL A 350 -0.52 9.40 -5.57
N GLU A 351 -1.23 10.51 -5.40
CA GLU A 351 -2.56 10.54 -4.76
C GLU A 351 -3.60 9.71 -5.52
N GLN A 352 -3.61 9.82 -6.85
CA GLN A 352 -4.46 8.99 -7.72
C GLN A 352 -4.11 7.51 -7.55
N ALA A 353 -2.83 7.17 -7.44
CA ALA A 353 -2.40 5.81 -7.24
C ALA A 353 -2.87 5.21 -5.91
N GLN A 354 -2.81 6.00 -4.84
CA GLN A 354 -3.33 5.64 -3.52
C GLN A 354 -4.86 5.52 -3.50
N ALA A 355 -5.55 6.26 -4.38
CA ALA A 355 -6.99 6.22 -4.54
C ALA A 355 -7.49 5.01 -5.37
N SER A 356 -6.62 4.26 -6.02
CA SER A 356 -6.98 3.12 -6.86
C SER A 356 -7.00 1.77 -6.10
N ARG A 357 -7.78 0.80 -6.60
CA ARG A 357 -7.83 -0.58 -6.06
C ARG A 357 -6.99 -1.54 -6.90
N ALA A 358 -6.15 -2.32 -6.23
CA ALA A 358 -5.39 -3.40 -6.87
C ALA A 358 -6.16 -4.73 -6.90
N SER A 359 -5.82 -5.63 -7.81
CA SER A 359 -6.53 -6.92 -7.96
C SER A 359 -6.33 -7.83 -6.73
N SER A 360 -5.18 -7.76 -6.07
CA SER A 360 -4.92 -8.51 -4.84
C SER A 360 -5.82 -8.10 -3.67
N GLN A 361 -6.32 -6.86 -3.65
CA GLN A 361 -7.32 -6.42 -2.67
C GLN A 361 -8.68 -7.10 -2.93
N ARG A 362 -9.03 -7.41 -4.18
CA ARG A 362 -10.25 -8.18 -4.52
C ARG A 362 -10.14 -9.63 -4.04
N LEU A 363 -8.95 -10.24 -4.18
CA LEU A 363 -8.70 -11.61 -3.68
C LEU A 363 -8.92 -11.71 -2.17
N ALA A 364 -8.36 -10.77 -1.39
CA ALA A 364 -8.58 -10.69 0.06
C ALA A 364 -10.09 -10.59 0.41
N ASP A 365 -10.79 -9.78 -0.37
CA ASP A 365 -12.22 -9.54 -0.27
C ASP A 365 -13.06 -10.81 -0.56
N ASP A 366 -12.67 -11.60 -1.56
CA ASP A 366 -13.36 -12.85 -1.94
C ASP A 366 -13.10 -13.97 -0.94
N ILE A 367 -11.87 -14.09 -0.44
CA ILE A 367 -11.55 -15.05 0.62
C ILE A 367 -12.38 -14.76 1.87
N ALA A 368 -12.49 -13.49 2.29
CA ALA A 368 -13.27 -13.11 3.46
C ALA A 368 -14.76 -13.48 3.34
N ALA A 369 -15.33 -13.41 2.13
CA ALA A 369 -16.74 -13.73 1.88
C ALA A 369 -17.08 -15.21 2.12
N VAL A 370 -16.12 -16.12 1.86
CA VAL A 370 -16.27 -17.56 2.13
C VAL A 370 -15.82 -17.90 3.55
N PHE A 371 -14.74 -17.27 4.01
CA PHE A 371 -14.10 -17.58 5.28
C PHE A 371 -15.00 -17.30 6.49
N VAL A 372 -15.68 -16.14 6.53
CA VAL A 372 -16.51 -15.77 7.71
C VAL A 372 -17.65 -16.77 7.96
N PRO A 373 -18.46 -17.19 6.95
CA PRO A 373 -19.46 -18.24 7.15
C PRO A 373 -18.87 -19.57 7.66
N VAL A 374 -17.72 -20.00 7.12
CA VAL A 374 -17.05 -21.24 7.56
C VAL A 374 -16.68 -21.16 9.04
N ILE A 375 -16.16 -20.02 9.50
CA ILE A 375 -15.80 -19.81 10.90
C ILE A 375 -17.02 -19.85 11.82
N LEU A 376 -18.15 -19.26 11.42
CA LEU A 376 -19.39 -19.34 12.19
C LEU A 376 -19.86 -20.78 12.36
N VAL A 377 -19.76 -21.59 11.29
CA VAL A 377 -20.08 -23.03 11.35
C VAL A 377 -19.09 -23.77 12.26
N LEU A 378 -17.79 -23.51 12.15
CA LEU A 378 -16.78 -24.13 13.01
C LEU A 378 -16.95 -23.76 14.48
N ALA A 379 -17.27 -22.51 14.79
CA ALA A 379 -17.55 -22.06 16.15
C ALA A 379 -18.80 -22.74 16.72
N ALA A 380 -19.87 -22.85 15.93
CA ALA A 380 -21.08 -23.56 16.33
C ALA A 380 -20.81 -25.07 16.53
N ALA A 381 -20.04 -25.70 15.63
CA ALA A 381 -19.63 -27.09 15.75
C ALA A 381 -18.77 -27.33 16.99
N THR A 382 -17.87 -26.39 17.30
CA THR A 382 -17.00 -26.43 18.50
C THR A 382 -17.85 -26.32 19.76
N PHE A 383 -18.77 -25.36 19.81
CA PHE A 383 -19.71 -25.21 20.91
C PHE A 383 -20.51 -26.49 21.14
N LEU A 384 -21.13 -27.04 20.08
CA LEU A 384 -21.92 -28.27 20.18
C LEU A 384 -21.07 -29.49 20.57
N GLY A 385 -19.88 -29.63 20.00
CA GLY A 385 -18.97 -30.73 20.31
C GLY A 385 -18.58 -30.75 21.80
N TRP A 386 -18.20 -29.59 22.36
CA TRP A 386 -17.87 -29.47 23.78
C TRP A 386 -19.09 -29.53 24.69
N MET A 387 -20.28 -29.09 24.24
CA MET A 387 -21.53 -29.29 24.98
C MET A 387 -21.91 -30.77 25.11
N LEU A 388 -21.56 -31.60 24.13
CA LEU A 388 -21.91 -33.03 24.11
C LEU A 388 -20.85 -33.92 24.77
N LEU A 389 -19.57 -33.62 24.53
CA LEU A 389 -18.44 -34.49 24.88
C LEU A 389 -17.49 -33.87 25.92
N GLY A 390 -17.70 -32.60 26.28
CA GLY A 390 -16.78 -31.85 27.11
C GLY A 390 -16.82 -32.18 28.60
N PRO A 391 -15.76 -31.79 29.33
CA PRO A 391 -15.70 -31.89 30.79
C PRO A 391 -16.73 -30.97 31.44
N GLU A 392 -17.14 -31.30 32.67
CA GLU A 392 -17.95 -30.37 33.49
C GLU A 392 -17.08 -29.24 34.06
N PRO A 393 -17.56 -27.98 34.10
CA PRO A 393 -18.86 -27.51 33.62
C PRO A 393 -18.91 -27.30 32.09
N ARG A 394 -19.85 -27.97 31.42
CA ARG A 394 -19.88 -28.03 29.93
C ARG A 394 -20.15 -26.68 29.25
N LEU A 395 -21.12 -25.91 29.74
CA LEU A 395 -21.54 -24.66 29.07
C LEU A 395 -20.43 -23.60 29.04
N PRO A 396 -19.79 -23.22 30.16
CA PRO A 396 -18.70 -22.24 30.13
C PRO A 396 -17.52 -22.71 29.27
N PHE A 397 -17.20 -24.01 29.30
CA PHE A 397 -16.12 -24.59 28.52
C PHE A 397 -16.40 -24.50 27.00
N ALA A 398 -17.61 -24.90 26.59
CA ALA A 398 -18.06 -24.78 25.21
C ALA A 398 -18.15 -23.32 24.74
N LEU A 399 -18.57 -22.41 25.63
CA LEU A 399 -18.66 -20.99 25.35
C LEU A 399 -17.27 -20.38 25.11
N GLN A 400 -16.32 -20.68 26.00
CA GLN A 400 -14.95 -20.16 25.94
C GLN A 400 -14.22 -20.61 24.67
N THR A 401 -14.35 -21.89 24.31
CA THR A 401 -13.73 -22.45 23.09
C THR A 401 -14.37 -21.91 21.82
N ALA A 402 -15.70 -21.78 21.77
CA ALA A 402 -16.39 -21.17 20.64
C ALA A 402 -16.02 -19.69 20.46
N ILE A 403 -15.95 -18.93 21.55
CA ILE A 403 -15.50 -17.53 21.54
C ILE A 403 -14.04 -17.44 21.08
N ALA A 404 -13.16 -18.34 21.53
CA ALA A 404 -11.77 -18.38 21.09
C ALA A 404 -11.67 -18.60 19.56
N VAL A 405 -12.48 -19.51 18.99
CA VAL A 405 -12.58 -19.74 17.54
C VAL A 405 -13.05 -18.49 16.78
N LEU A 406 -14.10 -17.82 17.27
CA LEU A 406 -14.62 -16.60 16.64
C LEU A 406 -13.60 -15.47 16.64
N ILE A 407 -12.85 -15.31 17.73
CA ILE A 407 -11.86 -14.25 17.88
C ILE A 407 -10.66 -14.55 17.00
N ILE A 408 -10.01 -15.70 17.16
CA ILE A 408 -8.75 -16.03 16.45
C ILE A 408 -8.91 -16.00 14.93
N ALA A 409 -10.14 -16.15 14.47
CA ALA A 409 -10.47 -16.08 13.07
C ALA A 409 -10.51 -14.66 12.49
N CYS A 410 -10.52 -13.55 13.25
CA CYS A 410 -10.56 -12.22 12.63
C CYS A 410 -9.31 -11.99 11.76
N PRO A 411 -9.45 -11.83 10.43
CA PRO A 411 -8.30 -11.62 9.56
C PRO A 411 -8.00 -10.11 9.51
N CYS A 412 -7.76 -9.49 10.66
CA CYS A 412 -7.72 -8.04 10.76
C CYS A 412 -6.54 -7.44 9.93
N ALA A 413 -5.44 -8.19 9.77
CA ALA A 413 -4.28 -7.82 8.94
C ALA A 413 -4.53 -7.91 7.42
N LEU A 414 -5.53 -8.69 7.00
CA LEU A 414 -5.79 -9.01 5.59
C LEU A 414 -6.18 -7.77 4.77
N GLY A 415 -7.01 -6.89 5.36
CA GLY A 415 -7.47 -5.66 4.71
C GLY A 415 -6.38 -4.59 4.55
N LEU A 416 -5.19 -4.81 5.10
CA LEU A 416 -4.10 -3.84 5.12
C LEU A 416 -2.85 -4.29 4.35
N ALA A 417 -2.60 -5.60 4.23
CA ALA A 417 -1.42 -6.14 3.55
C ALA A 417 -1.19 -5.51 2.16
N THR A 418 -2.26 -5.43 1.37
CA THR A 418 -2.20 -4.89 0.01
C THR A 418 -2.07 -3.36 -0.01
N PRO A 419 -2.98 -2.58 0.62
CA PRO A 419 -2.87 -1.12 0.59
C PRO A 419 -1.56 -0.59 1.18
N ALA A 420 -1.06 -1.18 2.27
CA ALA A 420 0.17 -0.70 2.90
C ALA A 420 1.39 -0.90 1.99
N ALA A 421 1.50 -2.06 1.34
CA ALA A 421 2.60 -2.34 0.41
C ALA A 421 2.53 -1.44 -0.83
N ILE A 422 1.34 -1.18 -1.37
CA ILE A 422 1.15 -0.29 -2.53
C ILE A 422 1.54 1.14 -2.16
N ILE A 423 1.03 1.70 -1.07
CA ILE A 423 1.33 3.09 -0.68
C ILE A 423 2.84 3.29 -0.48
N VAL A 424 3.51 2.35 0.21
CA VAL A 424 4.97 2.43 0.41
C VAL A 424 5.71 2.21 -0.91
N GLY A 425 5.27 1.27 -1.74
CA GLY A 425 5.87 0.96 -3.04
C GLY A 425 5.78 2.13 -4.02
N THR A 426 4.58 2.71 -4.22
CA THR A 426 4.39 3.87 -5.11
C THR A 426 5.10 5.12 -4.59
N GLY A 427 5.05 5.36 -3.28
CA GLY A 427 5.80 6.44 -2.65
C GLY A 427 7.31 6.30 -2.84
N ARG A 428 7.84 5.08 -2.72
CA ARG A 428 9.27 4.80 -2.98
C ARG A 428 9.61 4.87 -4.47
N GLY A 429 8.70 4.47 -5.35
CA GLY A 429 8.84 4.64 -6.79
C GLY A 429 9.00 6.10 -7.17
N ALA A 430 8.16 6.99 -6.62
CA ALA A 430 8.25 8.42 -6.87
C ALA A 430 9.59 9.03 -6.41
N GLU A 431 10.13 8.62 -5.26
CA GLU A 431 11.47 9.01 -4.79
C GLU A 431 12.61 8.48 -5.70
N LEU A 432 12.34 7.49 -6.55
CA LEU A 432 13.28 6.89 -7.50
C LEU A 432 12.99 7.31 -8.95
N GLY A 433 12.19 8.36 -9.17
CA GLY A 433 11.86 8.83 -10.51
C GLY A 433 10.87 7.93 -11.27
N VAL A 434 10.17 7.01 -10.60
CA VAL A 434 9.19 6.10 -11.21
C VAL A 434 7.78 6.43 -10.72
N LEU A 435 7.01 7.14 -11.54
CA LEU A 435 5.63 7.51 -11.23
C LEU A 435 4.69 6.42 -11.72
N ILE A 436 3.98 5.80 -10.79
CA ILE A 436 3.00 4.75 -11.06
C ILE A 436 1.61 5.34 -10.86
N ARG A 437 0.78 5.36 -11.91
CA ARG A 437 -0.56 5.96 -11.89
C ARG A 437 -1.51 5.28 -10.92
N ASP A 438 -1.45 3.95 -10.82
CA ASP A 438 -2.36 3.18 -9.98
C ASP A 438 -1.81 1.83 -9.47
N GLY A 439 -2.48 1.24 -8.49
CA GLY A 439 -2.08 -0.01 -7.86
C GLY A 439 -2.22 -1.22 -8.79
N LEU A 440 -3.11 -1.18 -9.79
CA LEU A 440 -3.23 -2.24 -10.78
C LEU A 440 -2.06 -2.19 -11.77
N VAL A 441 -1.65 -1.00 -12.17
CA VAL A 441 -0.44 -0.73 -12.95
C VAL A 441 0.79 -1.28 -12.25
N LEU A 442 0.94 -1.05 -10.93
CA LEU A 442 2.02 -1.65 -10.14
C LEU A 442 2.00 -3.19 -10.22
N GLU A 443 0.83 -3.81 -10.08
CA GLU A 443 0.71 -5.28 -10.14
C GLU A 443 1.01 -5.84 -11.53
N ARG A 444 0.54 -5.18 -12.60
CA ARG A 444 0.82 -5.57 -13.99
C ARG A 444 2.30 -5.44 -14.31
N THR A 445 2.93 -4.38 -13.81
CA THR A 445 4.37 -4.13 -14.00
C THR A 445 5.23 -5.27 -13.47
N GLY A 446 4.86 -5.84 -12.32
CA GLY A 446 5.55 -7.01 -11.78
C GLY A 446 5.28 -8.34 -12.50
N ARG A 447 4.41 -8.35 -13.52
CA ARG A 447 4.01 -9.52 -14.32
C ARG A 447 4.25 -9.33 -15.83
N ILE A 448 5.00 -8.29 -16.23
CA ILE A 448 5.30 -8.06 -17.65
C ILE A 448 6.07 -9.25 -18.21
N ASP A 449 5.63 -9.74 -19.36
CA ASP A 449 6.30 -10.82 -20.10
C ASP A 449 7.15 -10.25 -21.25
N THR A 450 6.66 -9.19 -21.90
CA THR A 450 7.31 -8.60 -23.08
C THR A 450 7.35 -7.08 -22.96
N ILE A 451 8.53 -6.51 -23.21
CA ILE A 451 8.77 -5.07 -23.25
C ILE A 451 9.07 -4.69 -24.69
N VAL A 452 8.27 -3.77 -25.21
CA VAL A 452 8.40 -3.20 -26.54
C VAL A 452 8.94 -1.78 -26.39
N LEU A 453 10.13 -1.54 -26.91
CA LEU A 453 10.82 -0.24 -26.82
C LEU A 453 10.74 0.47 -28.16
N ASP A 454 10.32 1.73 -28.15
CA ASP A 454 10.59 2.61 -29.28
C ASP A 454 12.09 2.92 -29.37
N LYS A 455 12.59 3.21 -30.57
CA LYS A 455 13.99 3.56 -30.78
C LYS A 455 14.25 5.03 -30.47
N THR A 456 13.53 5.93 -31.13
CA THR A 456 13.91 7.34 -31.25
C THR A 456 13.47 8.11 -30.01
N GLY A 457 14.39 8.79 -29.33
CA GLY A 457 14.10 9.52 -28.08
C GLY A 457 13.98 8.61 -26.84
N THR A 458 13.74 7.31 -27.05
CA THR A 458 13.68 6.28 -26.00
C THR A 458 15.05 5.59 -25.83
N LEU A 459 15.45 4.71 -26.75
CA LEU A 459 16.76 4.03 -26.71
C LEU A 459 17.93 4.95 -27.10
N THR A 460 17.61 5.98 -27.86
CA THR A 460 18.54 7.00 -28.33
C THR A 460 18.25 8.35 -27.69
N THR A 461 19.17 9.31 -27.88
CA THR A 461 18.98 10.68 -27.40
C THR A 461 17.90 11.45 -28.18
N GLY A 462 17.48 10.94 -29.34
CA GLY A 462 16.53 11.61 -30.24
C GLY A 462 17.13 12.85 -30.90
N LYS A 463 18.44 13.05 -30.78
CA LYS A 463 19.20 14.15 -31.38
C LYS A 463 20.20 13.54 -32.37
N PRO A 464 20.07 13.79 -33.67
CA PRO A 464 21.03 13.30 -34.64
C PRO A 464 22.40 13.92 -34.37
N HIS A 465 23.44 13.11 -34.45
CA HIS A 465 24.83 13.53 -34.39
C HIS A 465 25.52 13.27 -35.72
N PHE A 466 26.46 14.12 -36.07
CA PHE A 466 27.32 13.92 -37.24
C PHE A 466 28.24 12.72 -37.02
N VAL A 467 28.23 11.77 -37.96
CA VAL A 467 29.07 10.56 -37.90
C VAL A 467 30.27 10.70 -38.82
N GLY A 468 30.05 11.13 -40.06
CA GLY A 468 31.10 11.15 -41.05
C GLY A 468 30.74 11.95 -42.30
N ILE A 469 31.77 12.20 -43.10
CA ILE A 469 31.66 12.76 -44.44
C ILE A 469 32.60 11.97 -45.35
N GLN A 470 32.05 11.53 -46.47
CA GLN A 470 32.81 10.86 -47.52
C GLN A 470 32.69 11.73 -48.78
N VAL A 471 33.80 12.29 -49.23
CA VAL A 471 33.86 13.15 -50.41
C VAL A 471 34.14 12.34 -51.68
N VAL A 472 33.65 12.81 -52.82
CA VAL A 472 34.06 12.26 -54.11
C VAL A 472 35.51 12.65 -54.44
N PRO A 473 36.23 11.86 -55.26
CA PRO A 473 37.59 12.20 -55.66
C PRO A 473 37.69 13.61 -56.27
N GLY A 474 38.56 14.46 -55.71
CA GLY A 474 38.78 15.84 -56.16
C GLY A 474 37.97 16.92 -55.41
N ALA A 475 37.09 16.55 -54.48
CA ALA A 475 36.43 17.48 -53.57
C ALA A 475 37.19 17.58 -52.22
N SER A 476 37.19 18.77 -51.63
CA SER A 476 37.80 19.05 -50.31
C SER A 476 36.75 18.86 -49.21
N GLU A 477 37.06 18.02 -48.23
CA GLU A 477 36.15 17.75 -47.10
C GLU A 477 35.79 19.01 -46.31
N ALA A 478 36.79 19.86 -46.04
CA ALA A 478 36.60 21.10 -45.30
C ALA A 478 35.72 22.10 -46.08
N ASP A 479 35.95 22.23 -47.39
CA ASP A 479 35.18 23.16 -48.23
C ASP A 479 33.73 22.68 -48.35
N VAL A 480 33.52 21.38 -48.59
CA VAL A 480 32.16 20.82 -48.69
C VAL A 480 31.41 20.98 -47.37
N LEU A 481 32.05 20.69 -46.24
CA LEU A 481 31.42 20.87 -44.92
C LEU A 481 31.08 22.33 -44.66
N ALA A 482 31.93 23.28 -45.03
CA ALA A 482 31.67 24.72 -44.90
C ALA A 482 30.46 25.18 -45.73
N PHE A 483 30.39 24.78 -47.00
CA PHE A 483 29.28 25.13 -47.89
C PHE A 483 27.96 24.50 -47.41
N VAL A 484 27.97 23.22 -47.05
CA VAL A 484 26.78 22.50 -46.57
C VAL A 484 26.30 23.05 -45.23
N ALA A 485 27.19 23.27 -44.26
CA ALA A 485 26.81 23.82 -42.95
C ALA A 485 26.25 25.24 -43.05
N THR A 486 26.83 26.07 -43.93
CA THR A 486 26.31 27.43 -44.18
C THR A 486 24.94 27.37 -44.86
N ALA A 487 24.72 26.42 -45.78
CA ALA A 487 23.42 26.21 -46.40
C ALA A 487 22.35 25.72 -45.39
N GLU A 488 22.73 24.82 -44.48
CA GLU A 488 21.86 24.28 -43.43
C GLU A 488 21.42 25.34 -42.41
N ARG A 489 22.06 26.53 -42.34
CA ARG A 489 21.55 27.63 -41.50
C ARG A 489 20.18 28.13 -41.93
N GLY A 490 19.79 27.92 -43.19
CA GLY A 490 18.44 28.19 -43.69
C GLY A 490 17.41 27.11 -43.31
N SER A 491 17.85 26.00 -42.69
CA SER A 491 17.06 24.82 -42.37
C SER A 491 16.86 24.68 -40.85
N GLU A 492 15.62 24.42 -40.43
CA GLU A 492 15.31 24.10 -39.03
C GLU A 492 15.40 22.58 -38.74
N HIS A 493 15.79 21.78 -39.74
CA HIS A 493 15.78 20.33 -39.62
C HIS A 493 16.83 19.83 -38.61
N PRO A 494 16.52 18.83 -37.75
CA PRO A 494 17.47 18.31 -36.76
C PRO A 494 18.81 17.84 -37.35
N ILE A 495 18.79 17.28 -38.56
CA ILE A 495 19.99 16.87 -39.32
C ILE A 495 20.91 18.06 -39.62
N GLY A 496 20.34 19.20 -40.04
CA GLY A 496 21.10 20.40 -40.35
C GLY A 496 21.83 20.95 -39.13
N ARG A 497 21.18 20.94 -37.96
CA ARG A 497 21.82 21.32 -36.68
C ARG A 497 23.02 20.44 -36.35
N ALA A 498 22.95 19.14 -36.63
CA ALA A 498 24.07 18.21 -36.40
C ALA A 498 25.28 18.55 -37.29
N ILE A 499 25.03 18.91 -38.55
CA ILE A 499 26.07 19.30 -39.51
C ILE A 499 26.68 20.65 -39.13
N ILE A 500 25.87 21.64 -38.74
CA ILE A 500 26.33 22.96 -38.28
C ILE A 500 27.22 22.81 -37.04
N ALA A 501 26.77 22.05 -36.03
CA ALA A 501 27.53 21.84 -34.81
C ALA A 501 28.90 21.19 -35.08
N GLU A 502 28.99 20.25 -36.03
CA GLU A 502 30.26 19.66 -36.42
C GLU A 502 31.17 20.66 -37.15
N ALA A 503 30.61 21.49 -38.04
CA ALA A 503 31.36 22.53 -38.72
C ALA A 503 31.96 23.54 -37.73
N GLU A 504 31.17 23.99 -36.75
CA GLU A 504 31.63 24.86 -35.66
C GLU A 504 32.73 24.19 -34.83
N ARG A 505 32.56 22.91 -34.48
CA ARG A 505 33.57 22.13 -33.73
C ARG A 505 34.90 21.99 -34.49
N ARG A 506 34.86 21.88 -35.82
CA ARG A 506 36.05 21.80 -36.68
C ARG A 506 36.64 23.16 -37.05
N GLY A 507 35.98 24.26 -36.70
CA GLY A 507 36.42 25.62 -37.03
C GLY A 507 36.51 25.88 -38.52
N VAL A 508 35.63 25.29 -39.34
CA VAL A 508 35.58 25.56 -40.79
C VAL A 508 35.10 26.98 -41.05
N ALA A 509 35.64 27.62 -42.10
CA ALA A 509 35.33 28.99 -42.44
C ALA A 509 33.85 29.17 -42.82
N GLU A 510 33.19 30.14 -42.21
CA GLU A 510 31.79 30.45 -42.50
C GLU A 510 31.64 31.15 -43.85
N GLY A 511 30.63 30.73 -44.64
CA GLY A 511 30.23 31.41 -45.87
C GLY A 511 29.06 32.36 -45.66
N THR A 512 28.62 33.01 -46.74
CA THR A 512 27.41 33.85 -46.75
C THR A 512 26.27 33.11 -47.43
N LEU A 513 25.16 32.90 -46.72
CA LEU A 513 23.93 32.35 -47.29
C LEU A 513 23.16 33.46 -48.04
N GLU A 514 23.00 33.32 -49.34
CA GLU A 514 22.33 34.30 -50.21
C GLU A 514 20.87 33.93 -50.48
N SER A 515 20.60 32.64 -50.70
CA SER A 515 19.24 32.14 -50.92
C SER A 515 19.11 30.70 -50.45
N PHE A 516 17.90 30.31 -50.03
CA PHE A 516 17.57 28.97 -49.55
C PHE A 516 16.15 28.60 -49.97
N VAL A 517 15.99 27.39 -50.52
CA VAL A 517 14.72 26.83 -50.97
C VAL A 517 14.65 25.36 -50.56
N ALA A 518 13.81 25.05 -49.58
CA ALA A 518 13.57 23.67 -49.14
C ALA A 518 12.49 22.98 -49.99
N VAL A 519 12.70 21.68 -50.25
CA VAL A 519 11.73 20.78 -50.85
C VAL A 519 11.41 19.68 -49.83
N PRO A 520 10.24 19.74 -49.16
CA PRO A 520 9.89 18.81 -48.09
C PRO A 520 10.04 17.34 -48.50
N GLY A 521 10.67 16.55 -47.62
CA GLY A 521 10.90 15.11 -47.83
C GLY A 521 11.98 14.73 -48.85
N LEU A 522 12.63 15.71 -49.51
CA LEU A 522 13.62 15.44 -50.56
C LEU A 522 14.98 16.09 -50.31
N GLY A 523 15.02 17.36 -49.90
CA GLY A 523 16.26 18.13 -49.76
C GLY A 523 16.05 19.64 -49.83
N PHE A 524 17.11 20.40 -50.07
CA PHE A 524 17.06 21.83 -50.34
C PHE A 524 18.09 22.26 -51.38
N HIS A 525 17.84 23.43 -51.96
CA HIS A 525 18.74 24.16 -52.84
C HIS A 525 19.09 25.49 -52.19
N ALA A 526 20.37 25.84 -52.15
CA ALA A 526 20.85 27.08 -51.56
C ALA A 526 21.95 27.70 -52.41
N ARG A 527 22.08 29.03 -52.34
CA ARG A 527 23.26 29.74 -52.87
C ARG A 527 24.12 30.23 -51.72
N VAL A 528 25.36 29.77 -51.68
CA VAL A 528 26.32 30.06 -50.62
C VAL A 528 27.60 30.63 -51.23
N SER A 529 27.95 31.87 -50.84
CA SER A 529 29.14 32.58 -51.33
C SER A 529 29.27 32.52 -52.87
N GLY A 530 28.18 32.79 -53.58
CA GLY A 530 28.06 32.72 -55.04
C GLY A 530 27.91 31.33 -55.68
N ARG A 531 28.08 30.23 -54.93
CA ARG A 531 28.00 28.85 -55.45
C ARG A 531 26.65 28.18 -55.22
N ASP A 532 26.23 27.34 -56.17
CA ASP A 532 25.02 26.53 -56.02
C ASP A 532 25.30 25.31 -55.15
N VAL A 533 24.49 25.11 -54.11
CA VAL A 533 24.60 23.99 -53.15
C VAL A 533 23.27 23.24 -53.10
N LEU A 534 23.30 21.96 -53.45
CA LEU A 534 22.18 21.03 -53.38
C LEU A 534 22.45 19.99 -52.29
N VAL A 535 21.51 19.80 -51.37
CA VAL A 535 21.64 18.81 -50.28
C VAL A 535 20.34 18.03 -50.16
N GLY A 536 20.40 16.69 -50.17
CA GLY A 536 19.20 15.86 -50.07
C GLY A 536 19.41 14.38 -50.38
N THR A 537 18.32 13.72 -50.80
CA THR A 537 18.34 12.33 -51.27
C THR A 537 18.94 12.19 -52.67
N LEU A 538 19.42 11.00 -53.07
CA LEU A 538 19.94 10.79 -54.43
C LEU A 538 18.93 11.18 -55.52
N GLY A 539 17.64 10.85 -55.33
CA GLY A 539 16.58 11.22 -56.27
C GLY A 539 16.34 12.73 -56.37
N PHE A 540 16.60 13.49 -55.29
CA PHE A 540 16.57 14.95 -55.31
C PHE A 540 17.70 15.51 -56.20
N LEU A 541 18.92 15.01 -56.04
CA LEU A 541 20.07 15.44 -56.86
C LEU A 541 19.86 15.11 -58.36
N GLU A 542 19.33 13.92 -58.68
CA GLU A 542 19.03 13.51 -60.06
C GLU A 542 18.01 14.43 -60.73
N ARG A 543 16.99 14.90 -59.97
CA ARG A 543 15.98 15.82 -60.47
C ARG A 543 16.56 17.19 -60.89
N TYR A 544 17.66 17.59 -60.28
CA TYR A 544 18.40 18.81 -60.63
C TYR A 544 19.53 18.56 -61.66
N GLY A 545 19.56 17.37 -62.28
CA GLY A 545 20.51 17.04 -63.33
C GLY A 545 21.93 16.73 -62.84
N VAL A 546 22.12 16.45 -61.55
CA VAL A 546 23.42 16.07 -60.99
C VAL A 546 23.68 14.58 -61.24
N ALA A 547 24.87 14.25 -61.77
CA ALA A 547 25.32 12.86 -61.96
C ALA A 547 25.62 12.19 -60.61
N THR A 548 24.83 11.18 -60.21
CA THR A 548 24.90 10.55 -58.88
C THR A 548 25.76 9.29 -58.82
N GLU A 549 26.28 8.78 -59.95
CA GLU A 549 27.14 7.61 -60.01
C GLU A 549 28.35 7.68 -59.06
N PRO A 550 29.05 8.82 -58.91
CA PRO A 550 30.15 8.94 -57.95
C PRO A 550 29.71 8.81 -56.49
N LEU A 551 28.47 9.17 -56.17
CA LEU A 551 27.90 9.13 -54.81
C LEU A 551 27.35 7.75 -54.47
N ARG A 552 26.86 7.00 -55.46
CA ARG A 552 26.37 5.62 -55.28
C ARG A 552 27.48 4.64 -54.88
N GLY A 553 28.74 4.98 -55.16
CA GLY A 553 29.91 4.21 -54.71
C GLY A 553 30.29 4.44 -53.25
N LEU A 554 29.71 5.44 -52.59
CA LEU A 554 29.95 5.74 -51.17
C LEU A 554 29.01 4.89 -50.31
N ALA A 555 29.54 4.26 -49.26
CA ALA A 555 28.79 3.39 -48.38
C ALA A 555 28.59 4.06 -47.01
N PRO A 556 27.36 4.33 -46.57
CA PRO A 556 27.13 4.91 -45.26
C PRO A 556 27.55 3.94 -44.15
N GLU A 557 27.99 4.50 -43.02
CA GLU A 557 28.24 3.70 -41.83
C GLU A 557 26.96 2.96 -41.39
N PRO A 558 27.07 1.73 -40.86
CA PRO A 558 25.91 0.98 -40.38
C PRO A 558 25.16 1.78 -39.31
N GLY A 559 23.86 2.01 -39.48
CA GLY A 559 23.10 2.84 -38.53
C GLY A 559 22.92 4.29 -38.93
N ALA A 560 23.71 4.80 -39.87
CA ALA A 560 23.69 6.20 -40.24
C ALA A 560 22.75 6.48 -41.42
N THR A 561 22.12 7.65 -41.39
CA THR A 561 21.30 8.21 -42.46
C THR A 561 22.20 9.01 -43.40
N PRO A 562 22.33 8.61 -44.67
CA PRO A 562 23.10 9.38 -45.65
C PRO A 562 22.32 10.60 -46.14
N VAL A 563 23.03 11.71 -46.27
CA VAL A 563 22.60 12.96 -46.89
C VAL A 563 23.62 13.30 -47.96
N TYR A 564 23.16 13.50 -49.18
CA TYR A 564 24.03 13.71 -50.33
C TYR A 564 24.11 15.19 -50.66
N ALA A 565 25.32 15.66 -51.01
CA ALA A 565 25.59 17.04 -51.35
C ALA A 565 26.20 17.16 -52.75
N ALA A 566 25.82 18.21 -53.47
CA ALA A 566 26.39 18.64 -54.74
C ALA A 566 26.65 20.14 -54.74
N ILE A 567 27.74 20.54 -55.38
CA ILE A 567 28.18 21.94 -55.49
C ILE A 567 28.39 22.27 -56.97
N ASP A 568 27.81 23.38 -57.44
CA ASP A 568 27.86 23.86 -58.82
C ASP A 568 27.50 22.78 -59.86
N GLY A 569 26.43 22.01 -59.55
CA GLY A 569 25.92 20.94 -60.41
C GLY A 569 26.76 19.65 -60.42
N ARG A 570 27.79 19.54 -59.58
CA ARG A 570 28.65 18.35 -59.47
C ARG A 570 28.47 17.67 -58.12
N SER A 571 28.40 16.34 -58.14
CA SER A 571 28.42 15.52 -56.91
C SER A 571 29.64 15.86 -56.06
N ALA A 572 29.44 16.10 -54.76
CA ALA A 572 30.48 16.56 -53.86
C ALA A 572 30.76 15.59 -52.71
N ALA A 573 29.73 15.17 -51.97
CA ALA A 573 29.91 14.29 -50.81
C ALA A 573 28.64 13.55 -50.40
N MET A 574 28.84 12.53 -49.56
CA MET A 574 27.83 11.95 -48.68
C MET A 574 28.19 12.30 -47.24
N LEU A 575 27.31 12.99 -46.54
CA LEU A 575 27.39 13.24 -45.11
C LEU A 575 26.50 12.22 -44.40
N THR A 576 26.93 11.71 -43.26
CA THR A 576 26.18 10.70 -42.51
C THR A 576 25.88 11.22 -41.11
N VAL A 577 24.62 11.10 -40.73
CA VAL A 577 24.13 11.43 -39.40
C VAL A 577 23.49 10.22 -38.77
N ALA A 578 23.72 9.98 -37.49
CA ALA A 578 23.08 8.89 -36.77
C ALA A 578 22.51 9.39 -35.45
N ASP A 579 21.43 8.73 -35.03
CA ASP A 579 20.88 8.90 -33.71
C ASP A 579 21.66 8.01 -32.74
N VAL A 580 22.27 8.61 -31.72
CA VAL A 580 23.21 7.93 -30.84
C VAL A 580 22.43 7.23 -29.73
N ALA A 581 22.71 5.94 -29.53
CA ALA A 581 22.16 5.19 -28.41
C ALA A 581 22.62 5.81 -27.08
N ARG A 582 21.73 5.85 -26.10
CA ARG A 582 22.07 6.38 -24.78
C ARG A 582 23.22 5.57 -24.15
N PRO A 583 24.19 6.20 -23.47
CA PRO A 583 25.32 5.50 -22.87
C PRO A 583 24.90 4.33 -21.95
N GLU A 584 23.81 4.52 -21.22
CA GLU A 584 23.23 3.58 -20.28
C GLU A 584 22.33 2.51 -20.92
N ALA A 585 21.93 2.67 -22.19
CA ALA A 585 20.92 1.82 -22.84
C ALA A 585 21.34 0.35 -22.83
N LYS A 586 22.60 0.04 -23.16
CA LYS A 586 23.11 -1.34 -23.18
C LYS A 586 23.02 -2.01 -21.80
N GLY A 587 23.35 -1.27 -20.74
CA GLY A 587 23.21 -1.75 -19.36
C GLY A 587 21.74 -1.94 -18.97
N ALA A 588 20.87 -1.00 -19.35
CA ALA A 588 19.44 -1.10 -19.11
C ALA A 588 18.82 -2.34 -19.81
N ILE A 589 19.16 -2.62 -21.07
CA ILE A 589 18.68 -3.82 -21.77
C ILE A 589 19.15 -5.10 -21.08
N ALA A 590 20.41 -5.15 -20.64
CA ALA A 590 20.93 -6.29 -19.89
C ALA A 590 20.17 -6.51 -18.57
N ASP A 591 19.90 -5.43 -17.82
CA ASP A 591 19.10 -5.46 -16.59
C ASP A 591 17.66 -5.97 -16.84
N LEU A 592 17.01 -5.51 -17.92
CA LEU A 592 15.66 -5.97 -18.29
C LEU A 592 15.64 -7.45 -18.67
N ARG A 593 16.62 -7.92 -19.45
CA ARG A 593 16.73 -9.35 -19.80
C ARG A 593 16.99 -10.20 -18.56
N ALA A 594 17.78 -9.71 -17.61
CA ALA A 594 18.07 -10.40 -16.35
C ALA A 594 16.80 -10.57 -15.48
N LEU A 595 15.87 -9.60 -15.53
CA LEU A 595 14.59 -9.68 -14.81
C LEU A 595 13.59 -10.67 -15.43
N GLY A 596 13.84 -11.16 -16.66
CA GLY A 596 13.04 -12.19 -17.32
C GLY A 596 12.20 -11.77 -18.55
N PRO A 597 11.72 -10.51 -18.69
CA PRO A 597 10.93 -10.12 -19.86
C PRO A 597 11.68 -10.25 -21.19
N ARG A 598 10.95 -10.63 -22.25
CA ARG A 598 11.42 -10.54 -23.64
C ARG A 598 11.50 -9.07 -24.05
N VAL A 599 12.63 -8.65 -24.58
CA VAL A 599 12.84 -7.28 -25.05
C VAL A 599 12.75 -7.22 -26.57
N MET A 600 11.87 -6.37 -27.09
CA MET A 600 11.66 -6.11 -28.52
C MET A 600 11.85 -4.62 -28.81
N MET A 601 12.36 -4.28 -29.99
CA MET A 601 12.44 -2.90 -30.48
C MET A 601 11.52 -2.68 -31.68
N LEU A 602 10.71 -1.62 -31.65
CA LEU A 602 9.93 -1.12 -32.78
C LEU A 602 10.48 0.21 -33.26
N THR A 603 10.55 0.43 -34.58
CA THR A 603 10.98 1.72 -35.12
C THR A 603 10.45 1.96 -36.53
N GLY A 604 10.26 3.24 -36.88
CA GLY A 604 9.97 3.70 -38.23
C GLY A 604 11.21 3.72 -39.15
N ASP A 605 12.40 3.56 -38.58
CA ASP A 605 13.66 3.63 -39.30
C ASP A 605 13.87 2.49 -40.30
N SER A 606 14.85 2.69 -41.18
CA SER A 606 15.29 1.65 -42.11
C SER A 606 15.80 0.41 -41.37
N GLU A 607 15.63 -0.76 -42.00
CA GLU A 607 16.02 -2.04 -41.40
C GLU A 607 17.51 -2.13 -41.08
N GLY A 608 18.37 -1.54 -41.92
CA GLY A 608 19.80 -1.45 -41.65
C GLY A 608 20.11 -0.64 -40.38
N ALA A 609 19.41 0.48 -40.20
CA ALA A 609 19.61 1.34 -39.03
C ALA A 609 19.08 0.70 -37.74
N ALA A 610 17.89 0.10 -37.81
CA ALA A 610 17.30 -0.62 -36.70
C ALA A 610 18.18 -1.80 -36.25
N ARG A 611 18.64 -2.66 -37.18
CA ARG A 611 19.48 -3.81 -36.83
C ARG A 611 20.83 -3.40 -36.24
N ALA A 612 21.43 -2.31 -36.72
CA ALA A 612 22.69 -1.80 -36.17
C ALA A 612 22.55 -1.39 -34.70
N VAL A 613 21.51 -0.63 -34.36
CA VAL A 613 21.21 -0.22 -32.97
C VAL A 613 20.86 -1.43 -32.11
N ALA A 614 20.00 -2.33 -32.61
CA ALA A 614 19.62 -3.52 -31.87
C ALA A 614 20.82 -4.41 -31.52
N THR A 615 21.72 -4.64 -32.49
CA THR A 615 22.93 -5.46 -32.29
C THR A 615 23.87 -4.82 -31.27
N SER A 616 24.05 -3.50 -31.29
CA SER A 616 24.92 -2.81 -30.33
C SER A 616 24.38 -2.86 -28.89
N LEU A 617 23.06 -2.88 -28.74
CA LEU A 617 22.33 -2.98 -27.48
C LEU A 617 22.05 -4.42 -27.02
N GLY A 618 22.24 -5.42 -27.89
CA GLY A 618 21.93 -6.82 -27.60
C GLY A 618 20.43 -7.12 -27.60
N ILE A 619 19.67 -6.53 -28.52
CA ILE A 619 18.24 -6.79 -28.76
C ILE A 619 18.12 -7.73 -29.96
N ASP A 620 17.54 -8.91 -29.75
CA ASP A 620 17.43 -9.95 -30.79
C ASP A 620 16.18 -9.78 -31.67
N ASP A 621 15.15 -9.09 -31.15
CA ASP A 621 13.84 -8.98 -31.77
C ASP A 621 13.54 -7.53 -32.18
N VAL A 622 13.46 -7.30 -33.49
CA VAL A 622 13.40 -5.95 -34.08
C VAL A 622 12.39 -5.92 -35.22
N LEU A 623 11.49 -4.94 -35.20
CA LEU A 623 10.62 -4.62 -36.32
C LEU A 623 10.88 -3.18 -36.77
N ALA A 624 11.39 -3.05 -37.99
CA ALA A 624 11.73 -1.77 -38.61
C ALA A 624 10.65 -1.32 -39.61
N ARG A 625 10.72 -0.07 -40.06
CA ARG A 625 9.77 0.55 -41.02
C ARG A 625 8.31 0.49 -40.57
N THR A 626 8.07 0.65 -39.27
CA THR A 626 6.72 0.62 -38.69
C THR A 626 6.09 2.01 -38.62
N ALA A 627 4.88 2.14 -39.15
CA ALA A 627 4.02 3.29 -38.93
C ALA A 627 3.36 3.24 -37.52
N PRO A 628 2.91 4.36 -36.94
CA PRO A 628 2.29 4.39 -35.60
C PRO A 628 1.13 3.40 -35.42
N GLU A 629 0.26 3.24 -36.42
CA GLU A 629 -0.88 2.31 -36.38
C GLU A 629 -0.40 0.84 -36.40
N GLU A 630 0.70 0.58 -37.08
CA GLU A 630 1.29 -0.74 -37.20
C GLU A 630 2.00 -1.14 -35.90
N LYS A 631 2.58 -0.17 -35.17
CA LYS A 631 3.09 -0.40 -33.80
C LYS A 631 1.96 -0.85 -32.87
N ALA A 632 0.81 -0.17 -32.87
CA ALA A 632 -0.34 -0.55 -32.06
C ALA A 632 -0.89 -1.93 -32.45
N ARG A 633 -0.99 -2.24 -33.76
CA ARG A 633 -1.42 -3.57 -34.23
C ARG A 633 -0.46 -4.67 -33.74
N ARG A 634 0.84 -4.42 -33.78
CA ARG A 634 1.84 -5.38 -33.31
C ARG A 634 1.72 -5.66 -31.81
N VAL A 635 1.46 -4.62 -31.01
CA VAL A 635 1.17 -4.77 -29.57
C VAL A 635 -0.08 -5.64 -29.38
N ALA A 636 -1.17 -5.38 -30.12
CA ALA A 636 -2.39 -6.17 -30.05
C ALA A 636 -2.20 -7.66 -30.43
N GLU A 637 -1.35 -7.96 -31.42
CA GLU A 637 -0.99 -9.34 -31.78
C GLU A 637 -0.26 -10.08 -30.65
N LEU A 638 0.67 -9.40 -29.96
CA LEU A 638 1.38 -9.98 -28.82
C LEU A 638 0.42 -10.25 -27.65
N GLN A 639 -0.50 -9.33 -27.38
CA GLN A 639 -1.56 -9.49 -26.37
C GLN A 639 -2.50 -10.64 -26.70
N ALA A 640 -2.91 -10.79 -27.96
CA ALA A 640 -3.74 -11.91 -28.42
C ALA A 640 -3.03 -13.27 -28.24
N GLY A 641 -1.68 -13.27 -28.24
CA GLY A 641 -0.86 -14.42 -27.87
C GLY A 641 -0.82 -14.74 -26.37
N GLY A 642 -1.53 -13.97 -25.54
CA GLY A 642 -1.60 -14.15 -24.08
C GLY A 642 -0.45 -13.53 -23.30
N GLN A 643 0.38 -12.70 -23.93
CA GLN A 643 1.50 -12.01 -23.27
C GLN A 643 1.01 -10.74 -22.58
N VAL A 644 1.58 -10.42 -21.42
CA VAL A 644 1.44 -9.08 -20.80
C VAL A 644 2.48 -8.15 -21.41
N VAL A 645 2.03 -7.18 -22.21
CA VAL A 645 2.90 -6.34 -23.05
C VAL A 645 3.02 -4.93 -22.46
N ALA A 646 4.25 -4.50 -22.22
CA ALA A 646 4.57 -3.12 -21.91
C ALA A 646 5.12 -2.40 -23.15
N MET A 647 4.56 -1.25 -23.50
CA MET A 647 5.10 -0.36 -24.54
C MET A 647 5.83 0.80 -23.87
N VAL A 648 7.02 1.13 -24.36
CA VAL A 648 7.87 2.19 -23.83
C VAL A 648 8.19 3.18 -24.94
N GLY A 649 7.89 4.47 -24.71
CA GLY A 649 8.07 5.51 -25.72
C GLY A 649 8.19 6.92 -25.13
N ASP A 650 8.37 7.91 -26.01
CA ASP A 650 8.39 9.34 -25.64
C ASP A 650 6.99 9.97 -25.54
N GLY A 651 5.96 9.24 -25.98
CA GLY A 651 4.55 9.57 -25.81
C GLY A 651 3.95 10.48 -26.89
N ILE A 652 4.73 10.99 -27.85
CA ILE A 652 4.18 11.84 -28.93
C ILE A 652 3.80 10.99 -30.14
N ASN A 653 4.76 10.22 -30.66
CA ASN A 653 4.55 9.39 -31.85
C ASN A 653 4.00 8.00 -31.52
N ASP A 654 4.12 7.59 -30.25
CA ASP A 654 3.79 6.24 -29.77
C ASP A 654 2.50 6.19 -28.94
N ALA A 655 1.78 7.29 -28.80
CA ALA A 655 0.55 7.36 -28.01
C ALA A 655 -0.47 6.25 -28.34
N PRO A 656 -0.73 5.90 -29.63
CA PRO A 656 -1.64 4.79 -29.95
C PRO A 656 -1.14 3.43 -29.46
N ALA A 657 0.18 3.17 -29.54
CA ALA A 657 0.78 1.92 -29.09
C ALA A 657 0.85 1.84 -27.55
N LEU A 658 1.13 2.97 -26.89
CA LEU A 658 1.09 3.09 -25.43
C LEU A 658 -0.30 2.81 -24.87
N ALA A 659 -1.34 3.35 -25.50
CA ALA A 659 -2.73 3.14 -25.08
C ALA A 659 -3.24 1.71 -25.36
N GLN A 660 -2.70 1.03 -26.38
CA GLN A 660 -3.07 -0.34 -26.71
C GLN A 660 -2.41 -1.37 -25.77
N ALA A 661 -1.22 -1.08 -25.25
CA ALA A 661 -0.47 -1.99 -24.37
C ALA A 661 -1.21 -2.27 -23.05
N ASP A 662 -0.86 -3.38 -22.39
CA ASP A 662 -1.36 -3.65 -21.02
C ASP A 662 -0.80 -2.63 -20.02
N LEU A 663 0.34 -2.06 -20.40
CA LEU A 663 1.09 -1.05 -19.67
C LEU A 663 1.80 -0.09 -20.65
N GLY A 664 1.41 1.18 -20.66
CA GLY A 664 2.12 2.25 -21.36
C GLY A 664 3.14 2.94 -20.44
N ILE A 665 4.40 3.01 -20.85
CA ILE A 665 5.49 3.65 -20.09
C ILE A 665 6.06 4.82 -20.89
N ALA A 666 5.99 6.03 -20.34
CA ALA A 666 6.60 7.22 -20.93
C ALA A 666 7.97 7.52 -20.31
N ILE A 667 8.93 7.95 -21.13
CA ILE A 667 10.27 8.41 -20.71
C ILE A 667 10.46 9.89 -21.05
N GLY A 668 11.08 10.65 -20.15
CA GLY A 668 11.52 12.03 -20.39
C GLY A 668 10.73 13.09 -19.63
N THR A 669 10.90 14.37 -20.03
CA THR A 669 10.37 15.55 -19.32
C THR A 669 8.86 15.78 -19.46
N GLY A 670 8.09 14.73 -19.73
CA GLY A 670 6.62 14.71 -19.61
C GLY A 670 5.94 15.90 -20.27
N THR A 671 5.80 15.88 -21.60
CA THR A 671 4.72 16.66 -22.19
C THR A 671 3.41 16.19 -21.56
N ASP A 672 2.47 17.11 -21.30
CA ASP A 672 1.20 16.77 -20.62
C ASP A 672 0.45 15.63 -21.32
N VAL A 673 0.65 15.51 -22.64
CA VAL A 673 0.13 14.42 -23.48
C VAL A 673 0.76 13.06 -23.14
N ALA A 674 2.08 12.98 -22.98
CA ALA A 674 2.77 11.74 -22.64
C ALA A 674 2.44 11.25 -21.21
N MET A 675 2.29 12.18 -20.25
CA MET A 675 1.84 11.83 -18.90
C MET A 675 0.37 11.39 -18.86
N ALA A 676 -0.50 12.04 -19.64
CA ALA A 676 -1.91 11.66 -19.72
C ALA A 676 -2.13 10.30 -20.40
N ALA A 677 -1.26 9.93 -21.35
CA ALA A 677 -1.35 8.67 -22.10
C ALA A 677 -0.61 7.47 -21.46
N SER A 678 0.24 7.68 -20.45
CA SER A 678 1.04 6.60 -19.84
C SER A 678 0.57 6.17 -18.44
N ASP A 679 0.66 4.87 -18.20
CA ASP A 679 0.39 4.23 -16.91
C ASP A 679 1.57 4.42 -15.94
N ILE A 680 2.80 4.39 -16.48
CA ILE A 680 4.03 4.73 -15.76
C ILE A 680 4.73 5.88 -16.46
N THR A 681 5.17 6.86 -15.69
CA THR A 681 6.02 7.94 -16.17
C THR A 681 7.38 7.88 -15.47
N LEU A 682 8.45 7.79 -16.25
CA LEU A 682 9.82 7.82 -15.75
C LEU A 682 10.32 9.27 -15.79
N ILE A 683 10.62 9.83 -14.62
CA ILE A 683 11.14 11.19 -14.47
C ILE A 683 12.63 11.18 -14.81
N GLY A 684 13.01 12.00 -15.79
CA GLY A 684 14.37 12.02 -16.31
C GLY A 684 14.53 11.10 -17.51
N SER A 685 15.77 10.87 -17.92
CA SER A 685 16.07 10.17 -19.17
C SER A 685 16.87 8.88 -19.00
N ASP A 686 17.09 8.44 -17.75
CA ASP A 686 17.79 7.18 -17.44
C ASP A 686 16.89 5.97 -17.73
N LEU A 687 17.20 5.23 -18.80
CA LEU A 687 16.50 4.01 -19.18
C LEU A 687 16.50 2.94 -18.09
N ARG A 688 17.49 2.95 -17.19
CA ARG A 688 17.60 1.93 -16.15
C ARG A 688 16.54 2.11 -15.05
N ALA A 689 15.84 3.25 -15.03
CA ALA A 689 14.63 3.44 -14.22
C ALA A 689 13.52 2.43 -14.60
N LEU A 690 13.50 1.95 -15.86
CA LEU A 690 12.56 0.92 -16.31
C LEU A 690 12.77 -0.41 -15.56
N ALA A 691 14.02 -0.88 -15.47
CA ALA A 691 14.35 -2.07 -14.70
C ALA A 691 14.07 -1.87 -13.21
N THR A 692 14.28 -0.65 -12.70
CA THR A 692 13.96 -0.27 -11.32
C THR A 692 12.46 -0.34 -11.05
N ALA A 693 11.61 0.12 -11.98
CA ALA A 693 10.15 0.04 -11.89
C ALA A 693 9.66 -1.41 -11.79
N ILE A 694 10.22 -2.30 -12.62
CA ILE A 694 9.89 -3.73 -12.62
C ILE A 694 10.36 -4.39 -11.33
N ALA A 695 11.61 -4.17 -10.91
CA ALA A 695 12.16 -4.74 -9.69
C ALA A 695 11.38 -4.29 -8.44
N LEU A 696 11.04 -2.99 -8.36
CA LEU A 696 10.21 -2.44 -7.27
C LEU A 696 8.81 -3.08 -7.26
N SER A 697 8.20 -3.24 -8.43
CA SER A 697 6.87 -3.85 -8.57
C SER A 697 6.88 -5.33 -8.16
N GLN A 698 7.86 -6.12 -8.63
CA GLN A 698 8.07 -7.51 -8.22
C GLN A 698 8.29 -7.63 -6.72
N ARG A 699 9.10 -6.73 -6.14
CA ARG A 699 9.38 -6.69 -4.70
C ARG A 699 8.12 -6.39 -3.90
N THR A 700 7.35 -5.41 -4.34
CA THR A 700 6.09 -4.99 -3.70
C THR A 700 5.06 -6.12 -3.77
N LEU A 701 4.91 -6.79 -4.91
CA LEU A 701 4.08 -7.99 -5.06
C LEU A 701 4.52 -9.12 -4.12
N GLY A 702 5.82 -9.33 -3.97
CA GLY A 702 6.38 -10.28 -3.01
C GLY A 702 5.98 -9.95 -1.57
N THR A 703 6.07 -8.68 -1.18
CA THR A 703 5.64 -8.19 0.14
C THR A 703 4.13 -8.34 0.34
N ILE A 704 3.31 -8.11 -0.68
CA ILE A 704 1.86 -8.35 -0.65
C ILE A 704 1.57 -9.83 -0.43
N ARG A 705 2.20 -10.72 -1.21
CA ARG A 705 2.01 -12.18 -1.08
C ARG A 705 2.42 -12.67 0.31
N GLN A 706 3.55 -12.20 0.82
CA GLN A 706 3.99 -12.49 2.20
C GLN A 706 2.97 -11.99 3.22
N GLY A 707 2.50 -10.75 3.10
CA GLY A 707 1.52 -10.16 4.00
C GLY A 707 0.20 -10.93 4.01
N LEU A 708 -0.31 -11.31 2.84
CA LEU A 708 -1.51 -12.13 2.70
C LEU A 708 -1.32 -13.54 3.27
N PHE A 709 -0.17 -14.17 2.99
CA PHE A 709 0.16 -15.49 3.54
C PHE A 709 0.18 -15.47 5.07
N TRP A 710 0.93 -14.53 5.67
CA TRP A 710 1.03 -14.44 7.13
C TRP A 710 -0.28 -14.00 7.78
N ALA A 711 -1.06 -13.12 7.16
CA ALA A 711 -2.39 -12.75 7.64
C ALA A 711 -3.33 -13.96 7.83
N PHE A 712 -3.19 -15.01 6.99
CA PHE A 712 -3.98 -16.24 7.10
C PHE A 712 -3.29 -17.36 7.87
N ALA A 713 -1.96 -17.48 7.79
CA ALA A 713 -1.23 -18.59 8.38
C ALA A 713 -1.49 -18.71 9.89
N TYR A 714 -1.43 -17.58 10.63
CA TYR A 714 -1.73 -17.58 12.07
C TYR A 714 -3.14 -18.11 12.35
N ASN A 715 -4.14 -17.64 11.61
CA ASN A 715 -5.54 -18.01 11.81
C ASN A 715 -5.73 -19.51 11.50
N VAL A 716 -5.23 -19.99 10.36
CA VAL A 716 -5.35 -21.39 9.95
C VAL A 716 -4.70 -22.36 10.95
N PHE A 717 -3.53 -22.02 11.48
CA PHE A 717 -2.86 -22.87 12.48
C PHE A 717 -3.50 -22.80 13.87
N LEU A 718 -4.01 -21.64 14.29
CA LEU A 718 -4.54 -21.45 15.64
C LEU A 718 -6.03 -21.78 15.77
N ILE A 719 -6.81 -21.84 14.69
CA ILE A 719 -8.22 -22.29 14.74
C ILE A 719 -8.34 -23.71 15.30
N PRO A 720 -7.61 -24.75 14.81
CA PRO A 720 -7.67 -26.08 15.39
C PRO A 720 -7.28 -26.10 16.87
N VAL A 721 -6.30 -25.28 17.26
CA VAL A 721 -5.89 -25.15 18.67
C VAL A 721 -7.01 -24.54 19.51
N ALA A 722 -7.72 -23.53 18.99
CA ALA A 722 -8.89 -22.92 19.62
C ALA A 722 -10.10 -23.86 19.72
N MET A 723 -10.27 -24.74 18.73
CA MET A 723 -11.26 -25.82 18.76
C MET A 723 -10.93 -26.88 19.81
N GLY A 724 -9.71 -26.89 20.34
CA GLY A 724 -9.26 -27.78 21.39
C GLY A 724 -8.49 -29.01 20.89
N ALA A 725 -7.88 -28.96 19.71
CA ALA A 725 -7.07 -30.08 19.18
C ALA A 725 -5.90 -30.48 20.11
N LEU A 726 -5.37 -29.56 20.92
CA LEU A 726 -4.32 -29.85 21.91
C LEU A 726 -4.86 -30.33 23.26
N TYR A 727 -6.16 -30.26 23.49
CA TYR A 727 -6.76 -30.60 24.78
C TYR A 727 -6.63 -32.09 25.14
N PRO A 728 -6.89 -33.06 24.24
CA PRO A 728 -6.83 -34.48 24.60
C PRO A 728 -5.43 -34.98 24.99
N LEU A 729 -4.37 -34.36 24.43
CA LEU A 729 -2.99 -34.79 24.63
C LEU A 729 -2.26 -33.98 25.71
N PHE A 730 -2.58 -32.69 25.85
CA PHE A 730 -1.83 -31.75 26.70
C PHE A 730 -2.71 -30.99 27.71
N GLY A 731 -4.04 -31.16 27.68
CA GLY A 731 -4.96 -30.38 28.51
C GLY A 731 -5.00 -28.88 28.15
N LEU A 732 -4.46 -28.50 26.98
CA LEU A 732 -4.29 -27.11 26.57
C LEU A 732 -5.46 -26.60 25.72
N LEU A 733 -5.97 -25.42 26.08
CA LEU A 733 -6.98 -24.67 25.32
C LEU A 733 -6.48 -23.26 25.03
N LEU A 734 -6.76 -22.76 23.83
CA LEU A 734 -6.45 -21.37 23.51
C LEU A 734 -7.39 -20.44 24.28
N SER A 735 -6.84 -19.58 25.13
CA SER A 735 -7.65 -18.56 25.78
C SER A 735 -8.07 -17.48 24.77
N PRO A 736 -9.30 -16.94 24.86
CA PRO A 736 -9.75 -15.81 24.06
C PRO A 736 -8.80 -14.60 24.08
N LEU A 737 -8.13 -14.38 25.22
CA LEU A 737 -7.14 -13.32 25.39
C LEU A 737 -5.89 -13.55 24.52
N LEU A 738 -5.33 -14.76 24.54
CA LEU A 738 -4.18 -15.11 23.72
C LEU A 738 -4.53 -15.10 22.23
N ALA A 739 -5.74 -15.51 21.88
CA ALA A 739 -6.26 -15.37 20.52
C ALA A 739 -6.27 -13.90 20.06
N ALA A 740 -6.81 -12.99 20.87
CA ALA A 740 -6.83 -11.56 20.56
C ALA A 740 -5.41 -10.95 20.45
N ALA A 741 -4.49 -11.35 21.34
CA ALA A 741 -3.10 -10.90 21.28
C ALA A 741 -2.37 -11.39 20.03
N ALA A 742 -2.56 -12.66 19.63
CA ALA A 742 -1.99 -13.22 18.41
C ALA A 742 -2.44 -12.46 17.15
N MET A 743 -3.70 -12.01 17.11
CA MET A 743 -4.20 -11.21 15.99
C MET A 743 -3.61 -9.81 15.91
N ALA A 744 -3.39 -9.15 17.05
CA ALA A 744 -2.69 -7.87 17.09
C ALA A 744 -1.27 -8.02 16.54
N MET A 745 -0.56 -9.09 16.93
CA MET A 745 0.78 -9.41 16.42
C MET A 745 0.79 -9.72 14.92
N SER A 746 -0.21 -10.43 14.40
CA SER A 746 -0.37 -10.66 12.95
C SER A 746 -0.45 -9.33 12.18
N SER A 747 -1.25 -8.38 12.68
CA SER A 747 -1.38 -7.04 12.07
C SER A 747 -0.07 -6.28 12.07
N VAL A 748 0.68 -6.30 13.19
CA VAL A 748 2.01 -5.68 13.28
C VAL A 748 2.97 -6.31 12.27
N SER A 749 3.01 -7.64 12.16
CA SER A 749 3.93 -8.35 11.25
C SER A 749 3.72 -7.96 9.78
N VAL A 750 2.47 -7.82 9.35
CA VAL A 750 2.11 -7.44 7.98
C VAL A 750 2.46 -5.99 7.70
N VAL A 751 2.13 -5.08 8.62
CA VAL A 751 2.44 -3.65 8.52
C VAL A 751 3.95 -3.43 8.43
N THR A 752 4.71 -4.00 9.36
CA THR A 752 6.15 -3.75 9.42
C THR A 752 6.88 -4.39 8.25
N ASN A 753 6.36 -5.49 7.70
CA ASN A 753 6.86 -6.05 6.45
C ASN A 753 6.63 -5.10 5.27
N ALA A 754 5.47 -4.45 5.17
CA ALA A 754 5.22 -3.43 4.16
C ALA A 754 6.18 -2.23 4.29
N LEU A 755 6.48 -1.79 5.51
CA LEU A 755 7.40 -0.69 5.77
C LEU A 755 8.86 -0.98 5.35
N ARG A 756 9.26 -2.26 5.22
CA ARG A 756 10.59 -2.63 4.70
C ARG A 756 10.82 -2.15 3.26
N LEU A 757 9.75 -1.96 2.47
CA LEU A 757 9.84 -1.41 1.12
C LEU A 757 10.41 0.01 1.08
N ARG A 758 10.34 0.77 2.19
CA ARG A 758 10.97 2.11 2.29
C ARG A 758 12.49 2.07 2.10
N GLN A 759 13.11 0.94 2.43
CA GLN A 759 14.55 0.74 2.32
C GLN A 759 14.95 0.20 0.95
N PHE A 760 14.01 0.03 0.02
CA PHE A 760 14.31 -0.43 -1.32
C PHE A 760 15.25 0.58 -2.00
N ALA A 761 16.42 0.12 -2.38
CA ALA A 761 17.33 0.86 -3.25
C ALA A 761 17.46 0.08 -4.55
N ARG A 762 17.78 0.80 -5.62
CA ARG A 762 18.04 0.18 -6.91
C ARG A 762 19.12 -0.90 -6.77
N PRO A 763 18.82 -2.16 -7.14
CA PRO A 763 19.81 -3.24 -7.08
C PRO A 763 21.03 -2.91 -7.94
N THR A 764 22.22 -3.13 -7.39
CA THR A 764 23.48 -2.99 -8.15
C THR A 764 23.71 -4.15 -9.12
N ASP A 765 23.10 -5.30 -8.86
CA ASP A 765 23.12 -6.50 -9.70
C ASP A 765 21.70 -7.03 -9.86
N MET A 766 21.10 -6.79 -11.03
CA MET A 766 19.74 -7.23 -11.35
C MET A 766 19.62 -8.73 -11.57
N ALA A 767 20.69 -9.42 -11.99
CA ALA A 767 20.68 -10.87 -12.17
C ALA A 767 20.57 -11.58 -10.82
N ARG A 768 21.32 -11.13 -9.81
CA ARG A 768 21.21 -11.65 -8.44
C ARG A 768 19.87 -11.31 -7.78
N PHE A 769 19.25 -10.19 -8.17
CA PHE A 769 17.90 -9.85 -7.70
C PHE A 769 16.84 -10.80 -8.29
N ALA A 770 16.93 -11.11 -9.59
CA ALA A 770 15.99 -11.99 -10.29
C ALA A 770 16.08 -13.45 -9.82
N ASP A 771 17.30 -13.96 -9.57
CA ASP A 771 17.51 -15.27 -8.96
C ASP A 771 18.26 -15.17 -7.62
N PRO A 772 17.53 -14.88 -6.52
CA PRO A 772 18.15 -14.72 -5.22
C PRO A 772 18.63 -16.07 -4.69
N SER A 773 19.82 -16.08 -4.10
CA SER A 773 20.38 -17.25 -3.42
C SER A 773 19.46 -17.73 -2.28
N LEU A 774 19.62 -19.00 -1.87
CA LEU A 774 18.87 -19.54 -0.73
C LEU A 774 19.01 -18.66 0.53
N ILE A 775 20.21 -18.12 0.77
CA ILE A 775 20.52 -17.24 1.90
C ILE A 775 19.73 -15.92 1.80
N ASP A 776 19.65 -15.34 0.60
CA ASP A 776 18.91 -14.09 0.37
C ASP A 776 17.40 -14.30 0.58
N ARG A 777 16.84 -15.42 0.12
CA ARG A 777 15.43 -15.81 0.36
C ARG A 777 15.14 -16.04 1.86
N LEU A 778 16.06 -16.70 2.56
CA LEU A 778 15.96 -16.93 4.00
C LEU A 778 16.06 -15.64 4.80
N ARG A 779 16.96 -14.73 4.44
CA ARG A 779 17.08 -13.41 5.08
C ARG A 779 15.82 -12.59 4.88
N ASP A 780 15.23 -12.66 3.69
CA ASP A 780 14.03 -11.91 3.37
C ASP A 780 12.79 -12.37 4.13
N SER A 781 12.66 -13.69 4.31
CA SER A 781 11.59 -14.30 5.10
C SER A 781 11.91 -14.30 6.60
N GLY A 782 13.19 -14.22 6.97
CA GLY A 782 13.69 -14.35 8.33
C GLY A 782 13.14 -13.31 9.29
N TYR A 783 12.85 -12.09 8.81
CA TYR A 783 12.17 -11.06 9.61
C TYR A 783 10.77 -11.51 10.06
N LEU A 784 9.97 -12.02 9.13
CA LEU A 784 8.61 -12.49 9.40
C LEU A 784 8.63 -13.77 10.24
N VAL A 785 9.55 -14.69 9.94
CA VAL A 785 9.75 -15.90 10.76
C VAL A 785 10.16 -15.53 12.17
N ALA A 786 11.07 -14.58 12.37
CA ALA A 786 11.48 -14.14 13.71
C ALA A 786 10.32 -13.54 14.50
N ILE A 787 9.47 -12.71 13.87
CA ILE A 787 8.26 -12.18 14.52
C ILE A 787 7.28 -13.31 14.84
N ALA A 788 7.07 -14.25 13.93
CA ALA A 788 6.20 -15.41 14.16
C ALA A 788 6.71 -16.28 15.32
N THR A 789 8.00 -16.59 15.33
CA THR A 789 8.63 -17.36 16.40
C THR A 789 8.54 -16.63 17.74
N ALA A 790 8.77 -15.31 17.76
CA ALA A 790 8.63 -14.51 18.98
C ALA A 790 7.18 -14.49 19.48
N ALA A 791 6.20 -14.36 18.58
CA ALA A 791 4.78 -14.40 18.93
C ALA A 791 4.35 -15.79 19.45
N ILE A 792 4.81 -16.87 18.82
CA ILE A 792 4.55 -18.24 19.26
C ILE A 792 5.23 -18.51 20.60
N ALA A 793 6.48 -18.10 20.78
CA ALA A 793 7.21 -18.26 22.05
C ALA A 793 6.52 -17.50 23.18
N PHE A 794 6.11 -16.26 22.94
CA PHE A 794 5.32 -15.49 23.90
C PHE A 794 3.99 -16.17 24.23
N GLY A 795 3.26 -16.64 23.22
CA GLY A 795 2.00 -17.38 23.41
C GLY A 795 2.20 -18.68 24.20
N ALA A 796 3.25 -19.45 23.91
CA ALA A 796 3.58 -20.68 24.59
C ALA A 796 3.98 -20.44 26.06
N VAL A 797 4.81 -19.43 26.33
CA VAL A 797 5.18 -19.02 27.69
C VAL A 797 3.95 -18.54 28.46
N ALA A 798 3.06 -17.78 27.83
CA ALA A 798 1.84 -17.30 28.47
C ALA A 798 0.83 -18.44 28.73
N MET A 799 0.68 -19.40 27.81
CA MET A 799 -0.11 -20.62 28.05
C MET A 799 0.48 -21.45 29.19
N TRP A 800 1.81 -21.61 29.22
CA TRP A 800 2.51 -22.37 30.25
C TRP A 800 2.48 -21.68 31.62
N ALA A 801 2.64 -20.37 31.67
CA ALA A 801 2.46 -19.59 32.90
C ALA A 801 1.01 -19.63 33.40
N GLY A 802 0.04 -19.67 32.48
CA GLY A 802 -1.37 -19.90 32.79
C GLY A 802 -1.63 -21.29 33.38
N LEU A 803 -0.94 -22.34 32.92
CA LEU A 803 -0.99 -23.68 33.55
C LEU A 803 -0.50 -23.64 35.01
N GLY A 804 0.54 -22.86 35.31
CA GLY A 804 1.02 -22.66 36.69
C GLY A 804 0.01 -21.99 37.63
N GLN A 805 -1.00 -21.30 37.08
CA GLN A 805 -2.13 -20.77 37.86
C GLN A 805 -3.31 -21.75 37.96
N VAL A 806 -3.48 -22.67 37.01
CA VAL A 806 -4.46 -23.77 37.13
C VAL A 806 -4.04 -24.71 38.27
N ASP A 807 -2.74 -24.93 38.47
CA ASP A 807 -2.26 -25.69 39.64
C ASP A 807 -2.47 -24.94 40.97
N ALA A 808 -2.45 -23.61 40.94
CA ALA A 808 -2.69 -22.79 42.12
C ALA A 808 -4.18 -22.66 42.50
N HIS A 809 -5.11 -22.85 41.55
CA HIS A 809 -6.57 -22.69 41.75
C HIS A 809 -7.41 -23.91 41.31
N GLY A 810 -6.78 -25.06 41.08
CA GLY A 810 -7.42 -26.28 40.57
C GLY A 810 -7.09 -27.56 41.31
N SER A 811 -6.39 -27.51 42.44
CA SER A 811 -6.31 -28.63 43.40
C SER A 811 -7.14 -28.35 44.65
N ALA A 812 -8.40 -27.98 44.48
CA ALA A 812 -9.37 -28.31 45.52
C ALA A 812 -9.48 -29.84 45.53
N ALA A 813 -8.79 -30.50 46.47
CA ALA A 813 -9.22 -31.82 46.90
C ALA A 813 -10.74 -31.76 47.09
N PRO A 814 -11.50 -32.79 46.63
CA PRO A 814 -12.96 -32.75 46.69
C PRO A 814 -13.39 -32.40 48.13
N PRO A 815 -14.40 -31.54 48.31
CA PRO A 815 -14.82 -31.10 49.63
C PRO A 815 -15.14 -32.32 50.49
N VAL A 816 -14.56 -32.36 51.69
CA VAL A 816 -14.85 -33.43 52.65
C VAL A 816 -16.15 -33.05 53.34
N ALA A 817 -17.17 -33.89 53.20
CA ALA A 817 -18.44 -33.71 53.90
C ALA A 817 -18.28 -34.16 55.36
N ILE A 818 -18.36 -33.20 56.29
CA ILE A 818 -18.37 -33.51 57.72
C ILE A 818 -19.83 -33.61 58.15
N VAL A 819 -20.23 -34.80 58.64
CA VAL A 819 -21.58 -35.06 59.15
C VAL A 819 -21.53 -35.03 60.67
N ILE A 820 -22.12 -34.00 61.27
CA ILE A 820 -22.25 -33.90 62.73
C ILE A 820 -23.61 -34.50 63.11
N ARG A 821 -23.60 -35.61 63.86
CA ARG A 821 -24.82 -36.19 64.43
C ARG A 821 -24.93 -35.82 65.89
N ASP A 822 -25.91 -34.99 66.21
CA ASP A 822 -26.40 -34.83 67.58
C ASP A 822 -27.63 -35.71 67.78
N GLY A 823 -27.75 -36.35 68.94
CA GLY A 823 -28.68 -37.45 69.26
C GLY A 823 -30.17 -37.09 69.30
N GLY A 824 -30.63 -36.17 68.45
CA GLY A 824 -32.03 -35.76 68.35
C GLY A 824 -32.38 -34.77 67.24
N MET A 825 -31.44 -34.30 66.41
CA MET A 825 -31.71 -33.39 65.27
C MET A 825 -31.15 -33.91 63.94
N ALA A 826 -31.75 -33.45 62.83
CA ALA A 826 -31.30 -33.81 61.48
C ALA A 826 -29.83 -33.35 61.25
N PRO A 827 -28.99 -34.16 60.58
CA PRO A 827 -27.57 -33.83 60.44
C PRO A 827 -27.38 -32.61 59.55
N ASP A 828 -26.65 -31.61 60.06
CA ASP A 828 -26.10 -30.53 59.24
C ASP A 828 -24.87 -31.05 58.48
N VAL A 829 -24.93 -31.02 57.15
CA VAL A 829 -23.82 -31.39 56.27
C VAL A 829 -23.11 -30.12 55.85
N VAL A 830 -21.88 -29.92 56.32
CA VAL A 830 -21.04 -28.79 55.91
C VAL A 830 -19.89 -29.31 55.05
N ALA A 831 -19.82 -28.80 53.83
CA ALA A 831 -18.71 -29.04 52.92
C ALA A 831 -17.55 -28.10 53.29
N MET A 832 -16.37 -28.64 53.57
CA MET A 832 -15.17 -27.86 53.86
C MET A 832 -14.01 -28.26 52.93
N HIS A 833 -13.26 -27.26 52.47
CA HIS A 833 -12.03 -27.43 51.71
C HIS A 833 -10.79 -27.55 52.62
N ALA A 834 -9.69 -28.11 52.09
CA ALA A 834 -8.42 -28.20 52.80
C ALA A 834 -7.92 -26.81 53.22
N ASN A 835 -7.44 -26.66 54.46
CA ASN A 835 -7.06 -25.40 55.10
C ASN A 835 -8.18 -24.36 55.29
N GLU A 836 -9.44 -24.70 55.01
CA GLU A 836 -10.58 -23.84 55.33
C GLU A 836 -10.84 -23.82 56.84
N ARG A 837 -11.08 -22.63 57.41
CA ARG A 837 -11.44 -22.42 58.81
C ARG A 837 -12.90 -22.06 58.91
N THR A 838 -13.71 -22.97 59.45
CA THR A 838 -15.14 -22.72 59.65
C THR A 838 -15.44 -22.56 61.14
N ARG A 839 -16.17 -21.49 61.46
CA ARG A 839 -16.66 -21.22 62.82
C ARG A 839 -18.03 -21.85 63.01
N PHE A 840 -18.15 -22.63 64.08
CA PHE A 840 -19.42 -23.23 64.50
C PHE A 840 -19.80 -22.63 65.84
N SER A 841 -21.04 -22.19 65.98
CA SER A 841 -21.59 -21.77 67.28
C SER A 841 -22.39 -22.94 67.84
N ILE A 842 -21.90 -23.54 68.92
CA ILE A 842 -22.57 -24.68 69.56
C ILE A 842 -23.26 -24.17 70.82
N LEU A 843 -24.55 -24.48 70.94
CA LEU A 843 -25.36 -24.18 72.11
C LEU A 843 -25.26 -25.37 73.07
N ASN A 844 -24.70 -25.17 74.26
CA ASN A 844 -24.66 -26.22 75.26
C ASN A 844 -26.03 -26.40 75.94
N ALA A 845 -26.25 -27.55 76.60
CA ALA A 845 -27.48 -27.87 77.34
C ALA A 845 -27.81 -26.84 78.46
N ASP A 846 -26.81 -26.10 78.91
CA ASP A 846 -26.85 -25.01 79.88
C ASP A 846 -27.15 -23.63 79.25
N GLY A 847 -27.46 -23.57 77.95
CA GLY A 847 -27.96 -22.38 77.25
C GLY A 847 -26.90 -21.35 76.83
N VAL A 848 -25.63 -21.64 77.07
CA VAL A 848 -24.51 -20.76 76.69
C VAL A 848 -23.97 -21.16 75.31
N SER A 849 -23.96 -20.21 74.37
CA SER A 849 -23.37 -20.38 73.04
C SER A 849 -21.85 -20.21 73.10
N ARG A 850 -21.09 -21.17 72.57
CA ARG A 850 -19.63 -21.05 72.40
C ARG A 850 -19.25 -21.25 70.93
N GLU A 851 -18.37 -20.40 70.43
CA GLU A 851 -17.79 -20.56 69.10
C GLU A 851 -16.61 -21.53 69.15
N ILE A 852 -16.61 -22.51 68.24
CA ILE A 852 -15.48 -23.41 67.99
C ILE A 852 -15.01 -23.19 66.55
N VAL A 853 -13.70 -23.07 66.37
CA VAL A 853 -13.06 -22.92 65.05
C VAL A 853 -12.48 -24.28 64.66
N VAL A 854 -12.99 -24.88 63.59
CA VAL A 854 -12.45 -26.13 63.04
C VAL A 854 -11.57 -25.81 61.84
N THR A 855 -10.34 -26.33 61.83
CA THR A 855 -9.39 -26.18 60.72
C THR A 855 -9.03 -27.58 60.19
N LEU A 856 -9.20 -27.81 58.89
CA LEU A 856 -8.79 -29.07 58.26
C LEU A 856 -7.31 -28.99 57.86
N ALA A 857 -6.41 -29.63 58.62
CA ALA A 857 -4.98 -29.62 58.34
C ALA A 857 -4.59 -30.63 57.25
N GLU A 858 -3.72 -30.24 56.32
CA GLU A 858 -3.14 -31.14 55.32
C GLU A 858 -2.33 -32.28 55.99
N GLN A 859 -2.89 -33.49 56.03
CA GLN A 859 -2.05 -34.69 56.08
C GLN A 859 -1.77 -35.15 54.65
N ARG A 860 -0.49 -35.36 54.32
CA ARG A 860 -0.05 -36.04 53.10
C ARG A 860 -0.65 -37.46 53.05
N LEU A 861 -1.84 -37.58 52.49
CA LEU A 861 -2.47 -38.86 52.19
C LEU A 861 -1.83 -39.42 50.91
N ALA A 862 -1.07 -40.49 51.07
CA ALA A 862 -0.44 -41.22 49.98
C ALA A 862 -1.51 -41.89 49.08
N THR A 863 -1.66 -41.34 47.88
CA THR A 863 -1.89 -42.02 46.58
C THR A 863 -2.70 -43.32 46.54
N ARG A 864 -3.96 -43.20 46.11
CA ARG A 864 -4.50 -43.86 44.89
C ARG A 864 -5.83 -43.21 44.54
N ALA A 865 -5.90 -42.56 43.37
CA ALA A 865 -7.16 -42.02 42.85
C ALA A 865 -8.16 -43.18 42.65
N PRO A 866 -9.39 -43.10 43.17
CA PRO A 866 -10.39 -44.13 42.91
C PRO A 866 -10.91 -43.98 41.47
N ALA A 867 -11.19 -45.11 40.83
CA ALA A 867 -11.78 -45.15 39.50
C ALA A 867 -13.17 -44.48 39.50
N ALA A 868 -13.52 -43.83 38.39
CA ALA A 868 -14.79 -43.11 38.23
C ALA A 868 -15.99 -44.01 38.58
N GLY A 869 -16.75 -43.63 39.62
CA GLY A 869 -17.98 -44.31 40.05
C GLY A 869 -18.02 -44.82 41.50
N SER A 870 -16.99 -44.64 42.33
CA SER A 870 -17.04 -45.09 43.74
C SER A 870 -17.67 -44.07 44.69
N ALA A 871 -18.46 -44.57 45.65
CA ALA A 871 -19.07 -43.85 46.77
C ALA A 871 -18.07 -42.98 47.59
N PRO A 872 -18.53 -41.94 48.31
CA PRO A 872 -17.65 -41.04 49.07
C PRO A 872 -16.73 -41.80 50.04
N LEU A 873 -15.49 -41.33 50.13
CA LEU A 873 -14.44 -41.89 50.99
C LEU A 873 -14.91 -41.81 52.46
N ARG A 874 -15.23 -42.96 53.06
CA ARG A 874 -15.65 -43.07 54.46
C ARG A 874 -14.39 -43.20 55.33
N ILE A 875 -14.06 -42.16 56.09
CA ILE A 875 -13.01 -42.22 57.11
C ILE A 875 -13.70 -42.40 58.46
N GLU A 876 -13.62 -43.61 59.03
CA GLU A 876 -14.09 -43.89 60.40
C GLU A 876 -12.92 -43.68 61.37
N ALA A 877 -13.07 -42.73 62.30
CA ALA A 877 -12.14 -42.58 63.41
C ALA A 877 -12.43 -43.68 64.47
N PRO A 878 -11.41 -44.33 65.06
CA PRO A 878 -11.63 -45.35 66.07
C PRO A 878 -12.31 -44.78 67.32
N ALA A 879 -13.08 -45.60 68.02
CA ALA A 879 -13.71 -45.22 69.28
C ALA A 879 -12.64 -44.80 70.31
N GLY A 880 -12.78 -43.61 70.89
CA GLY A 880 -11.79 -43.05 71.80
C GLY A 880 -12.03 -41.57 72.14
N GLU A 881 -11.38 -41.10 73.21
CA GLU A 881 -11.41 -39.69 73.59
C GLU A 881 -10.30 -38.92 72.87
N TYR A 882 -10.69 -37.88 72.13
CA TYR A 882 -9.78 -37.00 71.40
C TYR A 882 -9.72 -35.64 72.08
N PRO A 883 -8.54 -35.14 72.48
CA PRO A 883 -8.41 -33.85 73.12
C PRO A 883 -8.70 -32.71 72.14
N VAL A 884 -9.51 -31.75 72.57
CA VAL A 884 -9.78 -30.49 71.86
C VAL A 884 -8.93 -29.42 72.51
N SER A 885 -8.09 -28.75 71.73
CA SER A 885 -7.25 -27.64 72.19
C SER A 885 -7.57 -26.34 71.46
N VAL A 886 -7.40 -25.23 72.19
CA VAL A 886 -7.45 -23.87 71.66
C VAL A 886 -6.10 -23.23 71.99
N ASP A 887 -5.42 -22.70 70.98
CA ASP A 887 -4.09 -22.10 71.08
C ASP A 887 -3.06 -22.98 71.82
N GLY A 888 -3.07 -24.29 71.54
CA GLY A 888 -2.16 -25.26 72.14
C GLY A 888 -2.54 -25.74 73.55
N THR A 889 -3.61 -25.19 74.15
CA THR A 889 -4.09 -25.57 75.48
C THR A 889 -5.30 -26.48 75.37
N VAL A 890 -5.26 -27.68 75.95
CA VAL A 890 -6.38 -28.64 75.91
C VAL A 890 -7.53 -28.13 76.78
N VAL A 891 -8.67 -27.84 76.14
CA VAL A 891 -9.86 -27.24 76.75
C VAL A 891 -11.04 -28.22 76.84
N GLY A 892 -10.93 -29.40 76.25
CA GLY A 892 -11.95 -30.44 76.37
C GLY A 892 -11.54 -31.76 75.72
N ARG A 893 -12.44 -32.74 75.71
CA ARG A 893 -12.29 -33.99 74.96
C ARG A 893 -13.59 -34.30 74.22
N ILE A 894 -13.47 -34.78 72.98
CA ILE A 894 -14.57 -35.34 72.20
C ILE A 894 -14.45 -36.85 72.28
N VAL A 895 -15.51 -37.53 72.73
CA VAL A 895 -15.56 -38.99 72.76
C VAL A 895 -16.19 -39.48 71.46
N ALA A 896 -15.41 -40.16 70.62
CA ALA A 896 -15.94 -40.93 69.51
C ALA A 896 -16.35 -42.31 70.04
N HIS A 897 -17.61 -42.70 69.84
CA HIS A 897 -18.15 -44.00 70.25
C HIS A 897 -18.04 -45.04 69.14
#